data_AF-A0A843IT15-F1
#
_entry.id   AF-A0A843IT15-F1
#
_cell.length_a   1.000
_cell.length_b   1.000
_cell.length_c   1.000
_cell.angle_alpha   90.00
_cell.angle_beta   90.00
_cell.angle_gamma   90.00
#
_symmetry.space_group_name_H-M   'P 1'
#
loop_
_entity.id
_entity.type
_entity.pdbx_description
1 polymer ?
#
loop_
_entity_poly.entity_id
_entity_poly.type
_entity_poly.pdbx_seq_one_letter_code
_entity_poly.pdbx_strand_id
1 'polypeptide(L)'
;MSDVVLELKDKGKSCCGCFACCNVCPSEAVKMVVGEDGLCKSQVDNLACINCGLCVKKCPQLNTESQNEAAPRCYAFRADDATVEASASGGAFIVLADWMLSRGGYVCGVVYDDDMDAKYVMTKDRDVVERMRKTKYAFSEMGDVYKEIDEALKAGEEVLFVGCPCQVSAVKLFVKDPSNLYAVDLLCAGLPAKGIYRRYLDELSAEKKVVDLSFRESDLPYGTLVVKYEDGTRKTIFRDLYFQGFLRHIFKSESCSDCKYASTPRIGDMTIGDLWQYDKILYDVDASTGISCVLVNNSRGEVLFEALSSKASYLRDIPLSFAKRFNRFNEVRPGNPVSERFQYLLERGHPVSKALDYAINAKYDVAVTGFWRVPNYGGDLTYYALYNVLLDMGLEPIFVEAYNPVEKGIPQSPTRMLTKYPAFSRAPWYASKDKLAEINLRVKNILVGSDQVWNPKLLSPGGLRAYSLDFAYPWRNTVAYASSFGNTRYEDDTPLKKEHINLLRRIKHVSVREISGVEICAKYGIEAKHVLDPVLLCDKRHYMALIDKATIVFPEKYMMAFVRHVNVHMDPMAMASYIGMQAIPVGGPDMDYKKDVGYPIFNVSNVENWLKAIYNSSFVLTDSFHATVLAILFRKQFIAVYGRMDETTGTGRMSSLLGVLGLEDRLFKTTEDAINAGAPKREIDYDVVDAKLSAFRKECHDWLKDALEF
;
A
#
# COMPACT_ATOMS: atom_id res chain seq x y z
N MET A 1 11.32 -35.88 5.12
CA MET A 1 10.05 -35.82 5.87
C MET A 1 9.20 -34.78 5.17
N SER A 2 8.05 -35.17 4.59
CA SER A 2 7.16 -34.24 3.87
C SER A 2 5.95 -33.98 4.75
N ASP A 3 5.76 -32.72 5.14
CA ASP A 3 4.55 -32.22 5.78
C ASP A 3 3.70 -31.44 4.78
N VAL A 4 2.48 -31.08 5.17
CA VAL A 4 1.52 -30.41 4.28
C VAL A 4 2.00 -29.06 3.75
N VAL A 5 2.79 -28.31 4.51
CA VAL A 5 3.29 -26.99 4.12
C VAL A 5 4.37 -27.14 3.04
N LEU A 6 5.31 -28.06 3.26
CA LEU A 6 6.35 -28.38 2.27
C LEU A 6 5.76 -28.92 0.97
N GLU A 7 4.84 -29.90 1.06
CA GLU A 7 4.24 -30.53 -0.12
C GLU A 7 3.40 -29.54 -0.95
N LEU A 8 2.70 -28.61 -0.30
CA LEU A 8 1.98 -27.55 -1.00
C LEU A 8 2.94 -26.64 -1.75
N LYS A 9 4.03 -26.21 -1.10
CA LYS A 9 5.05 -25.37 -1.71
C LYS A 9 5.72 -26.05 -2.91
N ASP A 10 6.09 -27.32 -2.77
CA ASP A 10 6.74 -28.09 -3.83
C ASP A 10 5.85 -28.26 -5.07
N LYS A 11 4.53 -28.31 -4.89
CA LYS A 11 3.54 -28.35 -5.98
C LYS A 11 3.05 -26.98 -6.45
N GLY A 12 3.61 -25.89 -5.94
CA GLY A 12 3.19 -24.53 -6.28
C GLY A 12 1.74 -24.21 -5.87
N LYS A 13 1.22 -24.87 -4.83
CA LYS A 13 -0.14 -24.69 -4.30
C LYS A 13 -0.13 -23.88 -3.02
N SER A 14 -1.24 -23.21 -2.74
CA SER A 14 -1.42 -22.41 -1.52
C SER A 14 -2.36 -23.08 -0.52
N CYS A 15 -2.09 -22.93 0.78
CA CYS A 15 -3.00 -23.35 1.83
C CYS A 15 -4.31 -22.55 1.75
N CYS A 16 -5.44 -23.24 1.81
CA CYS A 16 -6.78 -22.61 1.73
C CYS A 16 -7.44 -22.34 3.09
N GLY A 17 -6.70 -22.56 4.19
CA GLY A 17 -7.21 -22.28 5.53
C GLY A 17 -8.38 -23.17 5.95
N CYS A 18 -8.48 -24.40 5.44
CA CYS A 18 -9.65 -25.26 5.67
C CYS A 18 -9.62 -26.08 6.98
N PHE A 19 -8.55 -26.03 7.78
CA PHE A 19 -8.38 -26.77 9.07
C PHE A 19 -8.33 -28.30 8.99
N ALA A 20 -8.42 -28.93 7.81
CA ALA A 20 -8.37 -30.40 7.69
C ALA A 20 -7.10 -31.00 8.32
N CYS A 21 -5.96 -30.35 8.10
CA CYS A 21 -4.65 -30.83 8.54
C CYS A 21 -4.44 -30.72 10.06
N CYS A 22 -4.97 -29.69 10.72
CA CYS A 22 -4.89 -29.59 12.18
C CYS A 22 -5.86 -30.57 12.86
N ASN A 23 -7.09 -30.71 12.33
CA ASN A 23 -8.08 -31.64 12.87
C ASN A 23 -7.63 -33.10 12.80
N VAL A 24 -6.89 -33.50 11.75
CA VAL A 24 -6.44 -34.89 11.59
C VAL A 24 -5.13 -35.18 12.33
N CYS A 25 -4.44 -34.16 12.86
CA CYS A 25 -3.11 -34.35 13.44
C CYS A 25 -3.19 -35.00 14.82
N PRO A 26 -2.72 -36.25 15.02
CA PRO A 26 -2.85 -36.94 16.29
C PRO A 26 -1.88 -36.44 17.37
N SER A 27 -0.82 -35.73 16.97
CA SER A 27 0.18 -35.16 17.89
C SER A 27 0.05 -33.64 18.05
N GLU A 28 -1.03 -33.04 17.52
CA GLU A 28 -1.28 -31.59 17.56
C GLU A 28 -0.15 -30.72 16.99
N ALA A 29 0.70 -31.32 16.16
CA ALA A 29 1.85 -30.67 15.54
C ALA A 29 1.48 -29.66 14.46
N VAL A 30 0.22 -29.63 13.99
CA VAL A 30 -0.25 -28.71 12.95
C VAL A 30 -1.21 -27.69 13.56
N LYS A 31 -0.88 -26.41 13.42
CA LYS A 31 -1.71 -25.28 13.90
C LYS A 31 -2.10 -24.37 12.75
N MET A 32 -3.20 -23.65 12.92
CA MET A 32 -3.60 -22.58 12.00
C MET A 32 -3.14 -21.24 12.57
N VAL A 33 -2.38 -20.47 11.79
CA VAL A 33 -1.75 -19.23 12.23
C VAL A 33 -2.05 -18.12 11.22
N VAL A 34 -2.34 -16.92 11.73
CA VAL A 34 -2.51 -15.71 10.93
C VAL A 34 -1.14 -15.10 10.67
N GLY A 35 -0.74 -15.02 9.40
CA GLY A 35 0.50 -14.36 9.00
C GLY A 35 0.43 -12.83 9.07
N GLU A 36 1.55 -12.17 8.80
CA GLU A 36 1.62 -10.70 8.69
C GLU A 36 0.72 -10.16 7.56
N ASP A 37 0.53 -10.95 6.51
CA ASP A 37 -0.41 -10.72 5.39
C ASP A 37 -1.90 -10.80 5.81
N GLY A 38 -2.17 -11.18 7.06
CA GLY A 38 -3.51 -11.39 7.62
C GLY A 38 -4.16 -12.71 7.18
N LEU A 39 -3.46 -13.57 6.42
CA LEU A 39 -3.98 -14.84 5.94
C LEU A 39 -3.80 -15.94 6.99
N CYS A 40 -4.84 -16.76 7.18
CA CYS A 40 -4.80 -17.91 8.07
C CYS A 40 -4.30 -19.16 7.33
N LYS A 41 -3.08 -19.61 7.64
CA LYS A 41 -2.39 -20.73 6.97
C LYS A 41 -1.96 -21.78 7.98
N SER A 42 -1.75 -23.00 7.51
CA SER A 42 -1.23 -24.10 8.34
C SER A 42 0.26 -23.89 8.63
N GLN A 43 0.68 -24.14 9.87
CA GLN A 43 2.06 -24.21 10.31
C GLN A 43 2.30 -25.55 11.00
N VAL A 44 3.48 -26.14 10.80
CA VAL A 44 3.86 -27.43 11.37
C VAL A 44 5.02 -27.25 12.34
N ASP A 45 4.84 -27.75 13.56
CA ASP A 45 5.91 -27.93 14.54
C ASP A 45 6.65 -29.24 14.26
N ASN A 46 7.86 -29.13 13.73
CA ASN A 46 8.67 -30.28 13.35
C ASN A 46 9.18 -31.09 14.55
N LEU A 47 9.20 -30.53 15.76
CA LEU A 47 9.60 -31.26 16.96
C LEU A 47 8.44 -32.12 17.51
N ALA A 48 7.20 -31.64 17.38
CA ALA A 48 6.00 -32.38 17.77
C ALA A 48 5.50 -33.36 16.67
N CYS A 49 5.96 -33.20 15.44
CA CYS A 49 5.50 -34.00 14.31
C CYS A 49 6.03 -35.45 14.37
N ILE A 50 5.10 -36.42 14.43
CA ILE A 50 5.43 -37.85 14.39
C ILE A 50 5.55 -38.44 12.97
N ASN A 51 5.56 -37.59 11.93
CA ASN A 51 5.72 -37.99 10.53
C ASN A 51 4.68 -39.03 10.00
N CYS A 52 3.44 -39.00 10.51
CA CYS A 52 2.39 -39.92 10.07
C CYS A 52 1.85 -39.66 8.65
N GLY A 53 2.11 -38.48 8.07
CA GLY A 53 1.68 -38.08 6.74
C GLY A 53 0.17 -37.79 6.58
N LEU A 54 -0.61 -37.81 7.67
CA LEU A 54 -2.06 -37.60 7.62
C LEU A 54 -2.45 -36.19 7.14
N CYS A 55 -1.69 -35.16 7.55
CA CYS A 55 -1.94 -33.77 7.13
C CYS A 55 -1.82 -33.60 5.60
N VAL A 56 -0.89 -34.32 4.97
CA VAL A 56 -0.74 -34.37 3.51
C VAL A 56 -1.91 -35.12 2.90
N LYS A 57 -2.21 -36.34 3.36
CA LYS A 57 -3.28 -37.21 2.80
C LYS A 57 -4.68 -36.61 2.88
N LYS A 58 -4.97 -35.82 3.92
CA LYS A 58 -6.28 -35.17 4.12
C LYS A 58 -6.33 -33.74 3.60
N CYS A 59 -5.25 -33.23 2.99
CA CYS A 59 -5.26 -31.88 2.43
C CYS A 59 -6.07 -31.82 1.13
N PRO A 60 -7.16 -31.01 1.06
CA PRO A 60 -8.01 -30.98 -0.13
C PRO A 60 -7.31 -30.36 -1.35
N GLN A 61 -6.33 -29.49 -1.13
CA GLN A 61 -5.53 -28.89 -2.20
C GLN A 61 -4.66 -29.94 -2.91
N LEU A 62 -4.24 -30.98 -2.18
CA LEU A 62 -3.36 -32.03 -2.69
C LEU A 62 -4.12 -33.25 -3.23
N ASN A 63 -5.26 -33.63 -2.64
CA ASN A 63 -5.85 -34.95 -2.88
C ASN A 63 -7.28 -34.97 -3.43
N THR A 64 -7.93 -33.82 -3.65
CA THR A 64 -9.32 -33.84 -4.14
C THR A 64 -9.44 -33.59 -5.65
N GLU A 65 -10.20 -34.49 -6.29
CA GLU A 65 -10.86 -34.29 -7.57
C GLU A 65 -12.36 -34.58 -7.38
N SER A 66 -13.23 -33.86 -8.08
CA SER A 66 -14.67 -34.10 -7.98
C SER A 66 -15.10 -35.27 -8.87
N GLN A 67 -15.97 -36.13 -8.35
CA GLN A 67 -16.62 -37.21 -9.10
C GLN A 67 -18.08 -36.87 -9.47
N ASN A 68 -18.51 -35.63 -9.22
CA ASN A 68 -19.86 -35.19 -9.52
C ASN A 68 -20.07 -34.94 -11.02
N GLU A 69 -21.31 -34.65 -11.39
CA GLU A 69 -21.69 -34.29 -12.75
C GLU A 69 -20.91 -33.08 -13.26
N ALA A 70 -20.33 -33.21 -14.46
CA ALA A 70 -19.63 -32.10 -15.13
C ALA A 70 -20.60 -31.02 -15.64
N ALA A 71 -21.85 -31.40 -15.91
CA ALA A 71 -22.92 -30.53 -16.36
C ALA A 71 -24.17 -30.71 -15.48
N PRO A 72 -24.12 -30.29 -14.20
CA PRO A 72 -25.23 -30.47 -13.28
C PRO A 72 -26.47 -29.68 -13.74
N ARG A 73 -27.66 -30.20 -13.41
CA ARG A 73 -28.91 -29.46 -13.60
C ARG A 73 -28.90 -28.22 -12.71
N CYS A 74 -29.41 -27.12 -13.25
CA CYS A 74 -29.34 -25.81 -12.61
C CYS A 74 -30.72 -25.19 -12.53
N TYR A 75 -31.05 -24.64 -11.36
CA TYR A 75 -32.37 -24.12 -11.02
C TYR A 75 -32.27 -22.73 -10.43
N ALA A 76 -33.27 -21.91 -10.74
CA ALA A 76 -33.63 -20.72 -10.00
C ALA A 76 -34.63 -21.12 -8.91
N PHE A 77 -34.29 -20.88 -7.65
CA PHE A 77 -35.10 -21.25 -6.49
C PHE A 77 -35.43 -20.03 -5.62
N ARG A 78 -36.67 -19.96 -5.16
CA ARG A 78 -37.14 -18.99 -4.18
C ARG A 78 -38.15 -19.63 -3.23
N ALA A 79 -37.94 -19.43 -1.93
CA ALA A 79 -38.91 -19.75 -0.88
C ALA A 79 -39.98 -18.65 -0.75
N ASP A 80 -40.90 -18.80 0.21
CA ASP A 80 -41.87 -17.76 0.56
C ASP A 80 -41.20 -16.44 0.99
N ASP A 81 -41.96 -15.34 0.91
CA ASP A 81 -41.44 -13.98 1.09
C ASP A 81 -40.79 -13.76 2.46
N ALA A 82 -41.40 -14.26 3.54
CA ALA A 82 -40.86 -14.12 4.89
C ALA A 82 -39.52 -14.87 5.04
N THR A 83 -39.43 -16.06 4.44
CA THR A 83 -38.18 -16.83 4.40
C THR A 83 -37.09 -16.11 3.62
N VAL A 84 -37.42 -15.50 2.48
CA VAL A 84 -36.48 -14.73 1.65
C VAL A 84 -36.00 -13.48 2.38
N GLU A 85 -36.91 -12.74 3.01
CA GLU A 85 -36.59 -11.50 3.74
C GLU A 85 -35.58 -11.71 4.87
N ALA A 86 -35.69 -12.83 5.59
CA ALA A 86 -34.72 -13.21 6.63
C ALA A 86 -33.41 -13.82 6.08
N SER A 87 -33.29 -14.01 4.76
CA SER A 87 -32.17 -14.69 4.11
C SER A 87 -31.27 -13.73 3.32
N ALA A 88 -30.09 -14.22 2.90
CA ALA A 88 -29.20 -13.44 2.03
C ALA A 88 -29.61 -13.47 0.54
N SER A 89 -30.55 -14.35 0.17
CA SER A 89 -30.92 -14.75 -1.20
C SER A 89 -32.29 -15.45 -1.17
N GLY A 90 -32.59 -16.31 -2.14
CA GLY A 90 -33.87 -17.05 -2.26
C GLY A 90 -34.23 -18.06 -1.15
N GLY A 91 -33.48 -18.14 -0.04
CA GLY A 91 -33.86 -18.95 1.13
C GLY A 91 -33.45 -20.44 1.10
N ALA A 92 -32.63 -20.87 0.13
CA ALA A 92 -32.30 -22.30 -0.02
C ALA A 92 -31.65 -22.93 1.23
N PHE A 93 -30.74 -22.22 1.91
CA PHE A 93 -30.04 -22.74 3.09
C PHE A 93 -31.02 -23.16 4.21
N ILE A 94 -31.93 -22.27 4.59
CA ILE A 94 -32.78 -22.54 5.75
C ILE A 94 -33.80 -23.64 5.46
N VAL A 95 -34.29 -23.73 4.21
CA VAL A 95 -35.19 -24.81 3.80
C VAL A 95 -34.51 -26.18 3.94
N LEU A 96 -33.24 -26.29 3.54
CA LEU A 96 -32.45 -27.51 3.73
C LEU A 96 -32.16 -27.78 5.21
N ALA A 97 -31.88 -26.73 5.98
CA ALA A 97 -31.63 -26.85 7.42
C ALA A 97 -32.86 -27.37 8.16
N ASP A 98 -34.04 -26.79 7.90
CA ASP A 98 -35.31 -27.21 8.47
C ASP A 98 -35.66 -28.65 8.06
N TRP A 99 -35.37 -29.02 6.81
CA TRP A 99 -35.51 -30.40 6.35
C TRP A 99 -34.64 -31.36 7.16
N MET A 100 -33.37 -31.03 7.41
CA MET A 100 -32.46 -31.87 8.20
C MET A 100 -32.91 -31.97 9.67
N LEU A 101 -33.30 -30.86 10.29
CA LEU A 101 -33.80 -30.85 11.66
C LEU A 101 -35.09 -31.68 11.81
N SER A 102 -35.99 -31.65 10.81
CA SER A 102 -37.22 -32.44 10.83
C SER A 102 -36.98 -33.96 10.86
N ARG A 103 -35.80 -34.40 10.43
CA ARG A 103 -35.33 -35.80 10.46
C ARG A 103 -34.55 -36.14 11.73
N GLY A 104 -34.42 -35.18 12.65
CA GLY A 104 -33.61 -35.32 13.85
C GLY A 104 -32.10 -35.27 13.60
N GLY A 105 -31.65 -34.86 12.41
CA GLY A 105 -30.22 -34.74 12.08
C GLY A 105 -29.60 -33.41 12.51
N TYR A 106 -28.29 -33.28 12.35
CA TYR A 106 -27.52 -32.08 12.69
C TYR A 106 -27.38 -31.13 11.50
N VAL A 107 -27.42 -29.84 11.77
CA VAL A 107 -27.02 -28.78 10.82
C VAL A 107 -25.68 -28.21 11.25
N CYS A 108 -24.74 -28.16 10.32
CA CYS A 108 -23.42 -27.58 10.51
C CYS A 108 -23.25 -26.36 9.59
N GLY A 109 -23.08 -25.19 10.18
CA GLY A 109 -22.97 -23.90 9.49
C GLY A 109 -22.27 -22.85 10.35
N VAL A 110 -22.27 -21.59 9.90
CA VAL A 110 -21.44 -20.52 10.50
C VAL A 110 -22.27 -19.52 11.30
N VAL A 111 -21.84 -19.26 12.54
CA VAL A 111 -22.36 -18.20 13.41
C VAL A 111 -21.25 -17.22 13.77
N TYR A 112 -21.60 -16.02 14.24
CA TYR A 112 -20.67 -15.20 15.01
C TYR A 112 -20.67 -15.67 16.47
N ASP A 113 -19.51 -15.67 17.11
CA ASP A 113 -19.40 -15.85 18.56
C ASP A 113 -19.43 -14.52 19.32
N ASP A 114 -19.19 -14.59 20.64
CA ASP A 114 -19.27 -13.44 21.54
C ASP A 114 -18.20 -12.36 21.28
N ASP A 115 -17.16 -12.71 20.51
CA ASP A 115 -16.07 -11.84 20.06
C ASP A 115 -16.24 -11.43 18.60
N MET A 116 -17.39 -11.77 17.99
CA MET A 116 -17.76 -11.52 16.59
C MET A 116 -16.83 -12.20 15.57
N ASP A 117 -16.11 -13.25 15.98
CA ASP A 117 -15.41 -14.12 15.04
C ASP A 117 -16.42 -15.10 14.40
N ALA A 118 -16.29 -15.30 13.09
CA ALA A 118 -17.12 -16.27 12.39
C ALA A 118 -16.58 -17.69 12.64
N LYS A 119 -17.42 -18.59 13.14
CA LYS A 119 -17.04 -19.99 13.42
C LYS A 119 -18.12 -20.98 13.02
N TYR A 120 -17.69 -22.18 12.67
CA TYR A 120 -18.60 -23.31 12.48
C TYR A 120 -19.13 -23.84 13.80
N VAL A 121 -20.41 -24.21 13.78
CA VAL A 121 -21.11 -24.89 14.87
C VAL A 121 -21.98 -25.98 14.27
N MET A 122 -22.00 -27.15 14.89
CA MET A 122 -22.92 -28.24 14.57
C MET A 122 -23.99 -28.35 15.66
N THR A 123 -25.27 -28.40 15.27
CA THR A 123 -26.38 -28.33 16.23
C THR A 123 -27.68 -28.97 15.71
N LYS A 124 -28.56 -29.35 16.65
CA LYS A 124 -29.99 -29.67 16.39
C LYS A 124 -30.94 -28.55 16.85
N ASP A 125 -30.39 -27.47 17.43
CA ASP A 125 -31.16 -26.35 17.94
C ASP A 125 -31.54 -25.37 16.82
N ARG A 126 -32.85 -25.18 16.63
CA ARG A 126 -33.41 -24.33 15.59
C ARG A 126 -33.05 -22.85 15.77
N ASP A 127 -32.88 -22.38 17.00
CA ASP A 127 -32.53 -20.99 17.29
C ASP A 127 -31.07 -20.71 16.93
N VAL A 128 -30.19 -21.70 17.13
CA VAL A 128 -28.80 -21.62 16.68
C VAL A 128 -28.73 -21.64 15.15
N VAL A 129 -29.53 -22.46 14.47
CA VAL A 129 -29.63 -22.49 13.00
C VAL A 129 -30.15 -21.15 12.45
N GLU A 130 -31.06 -20.47 13.13
CA GLU A 130 -31.51 -19.14 12.71
C GLU A 130 -30.36 -18.13 12.65
N ARG A 131 -29.44 -18.18 13.63
CA ARG A 131 -28.22 -17.36 13.64
C ARG A 131 -27.25 -17.72 12.51
N MET A 132 -27.39 -18.88 11.86
CA MET A 132 -26.57 -19.25 10.69
C MET A 132 -27.01 -18.55 9.40
N ARG A 133 -28.23 -18.00 9.34
CA ARG A 133 -28.73 -17.26 8.17
C ARG A 133 -27.87 -16.04 7.83
N LYS A 134 -28.04 -15.56 6.59
CA LYS A 134 -27.28 -14.48 5.97
C LYS A 134 -25.78 -14.79 5.82
N THR A 135 -25.13 -14.07 4.91
CA THR A 135 -23.71 -14.29 4.60
C THR A 135 -22.82 -13.59 5.62
N LYS A 136 -21.88 -14.32 6.21
CA LYS A 136 -20.80 -13.76 7.02
C LYS A 136 -19.61 -13.50 6.10
N TYR A 137 -19.29 -12.23 5.85
CA TYR A 137 -18.17 -11.81 4.99
C TYR A 137 -16.84 -11.79 5.75
N ALA A 138 -16.61 -12.84 6.53
CA ALA A 138 -15.45 -13.05 7.39
C ALA A 138 -14.85 -14.44 7.11
N PHE A 139 -13.60 -14.63 7.53
CA PHE A 139 -12.98 -15.96 7.50
C PHE A 139 -13.63 -16.82 8.59
N SER A 140 -14.09 -18.03 8.25
CA SER A 140 -14.75 -18.92 9.21
C SER A 140 -13.77 -19.91 9.83
N GLU A 141 -13.67 -19.86 11.16
CA GLU A 141 -12.96 -20.83 11.97
C GLU A 141 -13.70 -22.17 11.96
N MET A 142 -12.95 -23.27 11.84
CA MET A 142 -13.55 -24.61 11.84
C MET A 142 -13.53 -25.27 13.23
N GLY A 143 -12.64 -24.84 14.14
CA GLY A 143 -12.42 -25.53 15.41
C GLY A 143 -12.17 -27.03 15.21
N ASP A 144 -12.86 -27.85 16.00
CA ASP A 144 -12.85 -29.32 15.91
C ASP A 144 -14.05 -29.90 15.15
N VAL A 145 -14.79 -29.08 14.39
CA VAL A 145 -16.08 -29.48 13.80
C VAL A 145 -15.98 -30.70 12.87
N TYR A 146 -14.84 -30.93 12.22
CA TYR A 146 -14.70 -32.14 11.40
C TYR A 146 -14.63 -33.42 12.23
N LYS A 147 -14.04 -33.35 13.43
CA LYS A 147 -14.03 -34.47 14.38
C LYS A 147 -15.46 -34.74 14.88
N GLU A 148 -16.17 -33.68 15.27
CA GLU A 148 -17.57 -33.77 15.73
C GLU A 148 -18.47 -34.41 14.66
N ILE A 149 -18.32 -34.01 13.39
CA ILE A 149 -19.05 -34.60 12.27
C ILE A 149 -18.70 -36.09 12.11
N ASP A 150 -17.43 -36.45 12.12
CA ASP A 150 -17.00 -37.86 11.97
C ASP A 150 -17.52 -38.74 13.13
N GLU A 151 -17.61 -38.21 14.34
CA GLU A 151 -18.22 -38.87 15.50
C GLU A 151 -19.73 -39.06 15.34
N ALA A 152 -20.45 -38.02 14.92
CA ALA A 152 -21.90 -38.10 14.68
C ALA A 152 -22.23 -39.13 13.58
N LEU A 153 -21.48 -39.13 12.48
CA LEU A 153 -21.68 -40.09 11.39
C LEU A 153 -21.41 -41.53 11.84
N LYS A 154 -20.39 -41.77 12.68
CA LYS A 154 -20.14 -43.09 13.27
C LYS A 154 -21.25 -43.55 14.21
N ALA A 155 -21.93 -42.60 14.87
CA ALA A 155 -23.11 -42.88 15.67
C ALA A 155 -24.38 -43.14 14.82
N GLY A 156 -24.29 -43.04 13.50
CA GLY A 156 -25.41 -43.24 12.58
C GLY A 156 -26.29 -42.01 12.39
N GLU A 157 -25.88 -40.85 12.89
CA GLU A 157 -26.62 -39.59 12.76
C GLU A 157 -26.49 -39.01 11.35
N GLU A 158 -27.54 -38.32 10.88
CA GLU A 158 -27.49 -37.53 9.64
C GLU A 158 -26.95 -36.14 9.91
N VAL A 159 -26.11 -35.63 8.99
CA VAL A 159 -25.49 -34.31 9.10
C VAL A 159 -25.64 -33.55 7.79
N LEU A 160 -26.18 -32.32 7.84
CA LEU A 160 -26.13 -31.35 6.76
C LEU A 160 -24.95 -30.39 6.99
N PHE A 161 -23.93 -30.46 6.15
CA PHE A 161 -22.80 -29.53 6.17
C PHE A 161 -22.93 -28.51 5.05
N VAL A 162 -22.95 -27.21 5.37
CA VAL A 162 -23.02 -26.13 4.38
C VAL A 162 -21.79 -25.24 4.50
N GLY A 163 -21.02 -25.09 3.42
CA GLY A 163 -19.77 -24.35 3.49
C GLY A 163 -19.15 -23.93 2.17
N CYS A 164 -17.98 -23.31 2.23
CA CYS A 164 -17.23 -23.02 1.01
C CYS A 164 -16.76 -24.33 0.36
N PRO A 165 -16.58 -24.39 -0.97
CA PRO A 165 -16.21 -25.63 -1.67
C PRO A 165 -14.92 -26.29 -1.16
N CYS A 166 -13.93 -25.49 -0.70
CA CYS A 166 -12.72 -26.01 -0.07
C CYS A 166 -12.97 -26.67 1.30
N GLN A 167 -13.95 -26.19 2.07
CA GLN A 167 -14.36 -26.73 3.37
C GLN A 167 -15.21 -28.00 3.17
N VAL A 168 -16.09 -28.01 2.17
CA VAL A 168 -16.84 -29.21 1.75
C VAL A 168 -15.89 -30.33 1.30
N SER A 169 -14.88 -29.96 0.51
CA SER A 169 -13.80 -30.87 0.10
C SER A 169 -13.03 -31.43 1.30
N ALA A 170 -12.74 -30.59 2.29
CA ALA A 170 -12.06 -30.99 3.52
C ALA A 170 -12.88 -32.00 4.33
N VAL A 171 -14.17 -31.75 4.62
CA VAL A 171 -14.98 -32.68 5.40
C VAL A 171 -15.17 -34.02 4.68
N LYS A 172 -15.40 -34.01 3.36
CA LYS A 172 -15.54 -35.24 2.56
C LYS A 172 -14.26 -36.09 2.59
N LEU A 173 -13.09 -35.46 2.56
CA LEU A 173 -11.82 -36.17 2.73
C LEU A 173 -11.61 -36.64 4.17
N PHE A 174 -12.05 -35.86 5.14
CA PHE A 174 -11.81 -36.13 6.56
C PHE A 174 -12.53 -37.40 7.01
N VAL A 175 -13.85 -37.46 6.78
CA VAL A 175 -14.73 -38.57 7.21
C VAL A 175 -14.41 -39.86 6.45
N LYS A 176 -14.59 -41.00 7.12
CA LYS A 176 -14.34 -42.32 6.52
C LYS A 176 -15.53 -42.84 5.71
N ASP A 177 -16.73 -42.68 6.25
CA ASP A 177 -17.99 -43.09 5.62
C ASP A 177 -18.93 -41.88 5.52
N PRO A 178 -19.10 -41.30 4.31
CA PRO A 178 -19.95 -40.13 4.12
C PRO A 178 -21.43 -40.47 3.87
N SER A 179 -21.89 -41.71 4.10
CA SER A 179 -23.25 -42.15 3.75
C SER A 179 -24.36 -41.32 4.39
N ASN A 180 -24.15 -40.80 5.61
CA ASN A 180 -25.10 -39.94 6.31
C ASN A 180 -24.72 -38.44 6.28
N LEU A 181 -23.72 -38.07 5.46
CA LEU A 181 -23.30 -36.68 5.26
C LEU A 181 -23.95 -36.09 4.01
N TYR A 182 -24.76 -35.07 4.17
CA TYR A 182 -25.27 -34.24 3.08
C TYR A 182 -24.43 -32.97 3.00
N ALA A 183 -23.71 -32.78 1.91
CA ALA A 183 -22.72 -31.70 1.81
C ALA A 183 -23.13 -30.68 0.75
N VAL A 184 -23.34 -29.42 1.14
CA VAL A 184 -23.75 -28.34 0.25
C VAL A 184 -22.63 -27.31 0.14
N ASP A 185 -22.15 -27.06 -1.08
CA ASP A 185 -21.15 -26.02 -1.31
C ASP A 185 -21.76 -24.70 -1.78
N LEU A 186 -21.14 -23.59 -1.37
CA LEU A 186 -21.56 -22.25 -1.76
C LEU A 186 -20.91 -21.81 -3.08
N LEU A 187 -21.62 -21.02 -3.88
CA LEU A 187 -21.02 -20.19 -4.93
C LEU A 187 -20.14 -19.10 -4.28
N CYS A 188 -18.92 -19.49 -3.93
CA CYS A 188 -17.97 -18.71 -3.16
C CYS A 188 -17.14 -17.77 -4.06
N ALA A 189 -17.01 -16.51 -3.63
CA ALA A 189 -16.22 -15.49 -4.32
C ALA A 189 -14.76 -15.36 -3.81
N GLY A 190 -14.38 -16.19 -2.83
CA GLY A 190 -13.07 -16.20 -2.18
C GLY A 190 -13.17 -15.90 -0.68
N LEU A 191 -12.25 -16.49 0.10
CA LEU A 191 -12.17 -16.26 1.54
C LEU A 191 -11.40 -14.97 1.82
N PRO A 192 -11.89 -14.08 2.69
CA PRO A 192 -11.13 -12.90 3.10
C PRO A 192 -10.00 -13.29 4.06
N ALA A 193 -9.00 -12.43 4.15
CA ALA A 193 -7.95 -12.51 5.16
C ALA A 193 -8.53 -12.33 6.59
N LYS A 194 -8.30 -13.31 7.48
CA LYS A 194 -8.80 -13.28 8.87
C LYS A 194 -8.31 -12.04 9.62
N GLY A 195 -7.02 -11.73 9.51
CA GLY A 195 -6.43 -10.58 10.20
C GLY A 195 -6.99 -9.24 9.75
N ILE A 196 -7.40 -9.12 8.48
CA ILE A 196 -8.00 -7.89 7.94
C ILE A 196 -9.41 -7.68 8.49
N TYR A 197 -10.22 -8.75 8.54
CA TYR A 197 -11.53 -8.70 9.18
C TYR A 197 -11.41 -8.31 10.65
N ARG A 198 -10.47 -8.91 11.40
CA ARG A 198 -10.26 -8.61 12.81
C ARG A 198 -9.89 -7.13 13.04
N ARG A 199 -8.92 -6.60 12.29
CA ARG A 199 -8.56 -5.16 12.36
C ARG A 199 -9.75 -4.25 12.05
N TYR A 200 -10.56 -4.62 11.05
CA TYR A 200 -11.76 -3.85 10.71
C TYR A 200 -12.85 -3.94 11.81
N LEU A 201 -13.03 -5.09 12.45
CA LEU A 201 -13.92 -5.25 13.59
C LEU A 201 -13.43 -4.44 14.80
N ASP A 202 -12.13 -4.42 15.07
CA ASP A 202 -11.53 -3.62 16.14
C ASP A 202 -11.76 -2.11 15.86
N GLU A 203 -11.67 -1.67 14.61
CA GLU A 203 -12.05 -0.30 14.20
C GLU A 203 -13.53 0.01 14.47
N LEU A 204 -14.44 -0.90 14.09
CA LEU A 204 -15.87 -0.74 14.35
C LEU A 204 -16.20 -0.73 15.84
N SER A 205 -15.37 -1.42 16.64
CA SER A 205 -15.55 -1.61 18.08
C SER A 205 -14.77 -0.61 18.94
N ALA A 206 -14.08 0.36 18.33
CA ALA A 206 -13.18 1.28 19.04
C ALA A 206 -13.89 2.13 20.12
N GLU A 207 -15.16 2.51 19.88
CA GLU A 207 -15.97 3.29 20.81
C GLU A 207 -16.97 2.44 21.61
N LYS A 208 -17.47 1.35 21.03
CA LYS A 208 -18.54 0.51 21.58
C LYS A 208 -18.37 -0.93 21.12
N LYS A 209 -18.59 -1.91 22.00
CA LYS A 209 -18.51 -3.33 21.62
C LYS A 209 -19.58 -3.68 20.60
N VAL A 210 -19.17 -4.23 19.45
CA VAL A 210 -20.06 -4.78 18.43
C VAL A 210 -20.59 -6.14 18.90
N VAL A 211 -21.90 -6.36 18.74
CA VAL A 211 -22.58 -7.62 19.10
C VAL A 211 -23.34 -8.26 17.94
N ASP A 212 -23.49 -7.56 16.81
CA ASP A 212 -24.07 -8.11 15.58
C ASP A 212 -23.60 -7.31 14.35
N LEU A 213 -23.45 -8.01 13.22
CA LEU A 213 -23.04 -7.45 11.93
C LEU A 213 -23.84 -8.07 10.78
N SER A 214 -24.43 -7.21 9.96
CA SER A 214 -25.12 -7.64 8.74
C SER A 214 -24.73 -6.79 7.55
N PHE A 215 -24.23 -7.45 6.51
CA PHE A 215 -23.87 -6.84 5.22
C PHE A 215 -25.02 -6.88 4.20
N ARG A 216 -26.15 -7.50 4.58
CA ARG A 216 -27.31 -7.70 3.72
C ARG A 216 -28.59 -7.60 4.55
N GLU A 217 -29.25 -6.46 4.42
CA GLU A 217 -30.63 -6.27 4.85
C GLU A 217 -31.51 -6.08 3.62
N SER A 218 -32.69 -6.70 3.62
CA SER A 218 -33.64 -6.70 2.49
C SER A 218 -34.21 -5.32 2.20
N ASP A 219 -34.34 -4.48 3.23
CA ASP A 219 -34.87 -3.12 3.17
C ASP A 219 -33.81 -2.05 2.88
N LEU A 220 -32.54 -2.43 2.72
CA LEU A 220 -31.42 -1.52 2.49
C LEU A 220 -30.71 -1.77 1.15
N PRO A 221 -30.11 -0.72 0.55
CA PRO A 221 -29.32 -0.89 -0.67
C PRO A 221 -28.18 -1.89 -0.50
N TYR A 222 -27.92 -2.66 -1.55
CA TYR A 222 -26.81 -3.62 -1.58
C TYR A 222 -25.46 -2.95 -1.25
N GLY A 223 -24.71 -3.56 -0.34
CA GLY A 223 -23.44 -3.03 0.17
C GLY A 223 -23.56 -2.04 1.32
N THR A 224 -24.70 -2.07 2.00
CA THR A 224 -24.89 -1.43 3.29
C THR A 224 -24.51 -2.39 4.42
N LEU A 225 -23.71 -1.90 5.37
CA LEU A 225 -23.42 -2.61 6.61
C LEU A 225 -24.29 -2.05 7.73
N VAL A 226 -24.93 -2.94 8.48
CA VAL A 226 -25.61 -2.63 9.74
C VAL A 226 -24.80 -3.22 10.89
N VAL A 227 -24.44 -2.38 11.84
CA VAL A 227 -23.70 -2.72 13.06
C VAL A 227 -24.62 -2.51 14.25
N LYS A 228 -24.75 -3.52 15.12
CA LYS A 228 -25.41 -3.37 16.43
C LYS A 228 -24.38 -3.43 17.54
N TYR A 229 -24.59 -2.62 18.56
CA TYR A 229 -23.71 -2.48 19.71
C TYR A 229 -24.36 -3.03 20.97
N GLU A 230 -23.55 -3.36 21.98
CA GLU A 230 -24.01 -3.92 23.26
C GLU A 230 -25.00 -3.02 24.01
N ASP A 231 -24.92 -1.70 23.82
CA ASP A 231 -25.83 -0.71 24.40
C ASP A 231 -27.20 -0.64 23.69
N GLY A 232 -27.43 -1.50 22.69
CA GLY A 232 -28.64 -1.55 21.89
C GLY A 232 -28.68 -0.55 20.73
N THR A 233 -27.67 0.31 20.59
CA THR A 233 -27.61 1.26 19.46
C THR A 233 -27.25 0.56 18.14
N ARG A 234 -27.65 1.17 17.02
CA ARG A 234 -27.37 0.68 15.67
C ARG A 234 -26.71 1.75 14.81
N LYS A 235 -25.78 1.34 13.96
CA LYS A 235 -25.13 2.20 12.94
C LYS A 235 -25.30 1.58 11.56
N THR A 236 -25.74 2.40 10.60
CA THR A 236 -25.90 2.01 9.20
C THR A 236 -24.83 2.71 8.37
N ILE A 237 -23.99 1.93 7.69
CA ILE A 237 -22.88 2.40 6.85
C ILE A 237 -23.20 2.06 5.40
N PHE A 238 -23.62 3.07 4.64
CA PHE A 238 -23.85 2.90 3.20
C PHE A 238 -22.52 2.76 2.46
N ARG A 239 -22.48 1.85 1.48
CA ARG A 239 -21.30 1.61 0.64
C ARG A 239 -20.04 1.31 1.47
N ASP A 240 -20.17 0.43 2.46
CA ASP A 240 -19.07 0.07 3.35
C ASP A 240 -17.80 -0.34 2.58
N LEU A 241 -16.65 0.18 3.03
CA LEU A 241 -15.38 0.01 2.33
C LEU A 241 -14.82 -1.41 2.48
N TYR A 242 -14.98 -2.04 3.64
CA TYR A 242 -14.57 -3.43 3.82
C TYR A 242 -15.35 -4.34 2.88
N PHE A 243 -16.67 -4.16 2.80
CA PHE A 243 -17.50 -4.91 1.86
C PHE A 243 -17.12 -4.64 0.40
N GLN A 244 -16.87 -3.39 0.02
CA GLN A 244 -16.35 -3.08 -1.32
C GLN A 244 -14.99 -3.74 -1.59
N GLY A 245 -14.09 -3.77 -0.60
CA GLY A 245 -12.80 -4.43 -0.70
C GLY A 245 -12.93 -5.95 -0.89
N PHE A 246 -13.88 -6.58 -0.20
CA PHE A 246 -14.24 -7.99 -0.39
C PHE A 246 -14.73 -8.25 -1.82
N LEU A 247 -15.72 -7.47 -2.30
CA LEU A 247 -16.28 -7.61 -3.65
C LEU A 247 -15.26 -7.34 -4.76
N ARG A 248 -14.26 -6.51 -4.48
CA ARG A 248 -13.14 -6.20 -5.39
C ARG A 248 -11.96 -7.17 -5.24
N HIS A 249 -12.03 -8.12 -4.32
CA HIS A 249 -11.00 -9.12 -4.06
C HIS A 249 -9.64 -8.53 -3.65
N ILE A 250 -9.66 -7.46 -2.85
CA ILE A 250 -8.46 -6.72 -2.44
C ILE A 250 -7.63 -7.53 -1.42
N PHE A 251 -8.28 -8.27 -0.53
CA PHE A 251 -7.64 -9.01 0.57
C PHE A 251 -8.10 -10.48 0.63
N LYS A 252 -8.35 -11.10 -0.52
CA LYS A 252 -8.69 -12.53 -0.58
C LYS A 252 -7.46 -13.41 -0.33
N SER A 253 -7.70 -14.64 0.13
CA SER A 253 -6.67 -15.68 0.22
C SER A 253 -6.03 -16.01 -1.13
N GLU A 254 -4.72 -16.29 -1.11
CA GLU A 254 -3.93 -16.67 -2.30
C GLU A 254 -4.51 -17.89 -3.02
N SER A 255 -4.99 -18.89 -2.26
CA SER A 255 -5.62 -20.10 -2.84
C SER A 255 -6.91 -19.78 -3.62
N CYS A 256 -7.49 -18.59 -3.44
CA CYS A 256 -8.68 -18.16 -4.16
C CYS A 256 -8.37 -17.46 -5.49
N SER A 257 -7.09 -17.21 -5.79
CA SER A 257 -6.65 -16.72 -7.11
C SER A 257 -6.60 -17.81 -8.16
N ASP A 258 -6.35 -19.05 -7.75
CA ASP A 258 -6.41 -20.23 -8.60
C ASP A 258 -7.21 -21.34 -7.89
N CYS A 259 -8.54 -21.19 -7.92
CA CYS A 259 -9.43 -22.04 -7.15
C CYS A 259 -10.05 -23.12 -8.04
N LYS A 260 -9.47 -24.32 -8.03
CA LYS A 260 -9.99 -25.50 -8.74
C LYS A 260 -11.44 -25.89 -8.36
N TYR A 261 -11.93 -25.42 -7.20
CA TYR A 261 -13.31 -25.71 -6.77
C TYR A 261 -14.34 -24.71 -7.31
N ALA A 262 -13.90 -23.66 -8.01
CA ALA A 262 -14.83 -22.71 -8.61
C ALA A 262 -15.50 -23.29 -9.86
N SER A 263 -14.81 -24.13 -10.62
CA SER A 263 -15.35 -24.75 -11.84
C SER A 263 -16.27 -25.94 -11.55
N THR A 264 -16.92 -26.43 -12.59
CA THR A 264 -17.59 -27.74 -12.59
C THR A 264 -16.59 -28.82 -13.04
N PRO A 265 -16.64 -30.04 -12.49
CA PRO A 265 -17.64 -30.54 -11.54
C PRO A 265 -17.47 -29.95 -10.12
N ARG A 266 -18.60 -29.59 -9.49
CA ARG A 266 -18.65 -29.02 -8.12
C ARG A 266 -18.40 -30.09 -7.07
N ILE A 267 -18.12 -29.75 -5.81
CA ILE A 267 -17.68 -30.72 -4.79
C ILE A 267 -18.83 -31.23 -3.91
N GLY A 268 -19.75 -30.35 -3.53
CA GLY A 268 -20.93 -30.67 -2.76
C GLY A 268 -21.90 -31.55 -3.52
N ASP A 269 -22.79 -32.22 -2.82
CA ASP A 269 -23.92 -32.94 -3.40
C ASP A 269 -24.88 -31.97 -4.09
N MET A 270 -24.99 -30.76 -3.54
CA MET A 270 -25.67 -29.61 -4.12
C MET A 270 -24.79 -28.36 -4.02
N THR A 271 -24.96 -27.43 -4.96
CA THR A 271 -24.36 -26.09 -4.87
C THR A 271 -25.47 -25.05 -4.72
N ILE A 272 -25.31 -24.07 -3.82
CA ILE A 272 -26.26 -22.96 -3.68
C ILE A 272 -25.55 -21.59 -3.69
N GLY A 273 -26.23 -20.54 -4.12
CA GLY A 273 -25.76 -19.16 -4.01
C GLY A 273 -26.72 -18.17 -4.66
N ASP A 274 -26.34 -16.90 -4.77
CA ASP A 274 -27.14 -15.90 -5.50
C ASP A 274 -27.28 -16.27 -6.97
N LEU A 275 -28.45 -16.10 -7.59
CA LEU A 275 -28.58 -16.12 -9.05
C LEU A 275 -28.39 -14.69 -9.58
N TRP A 276 -27.15 -14.33 -9.91
CA TRP A 276 -26.84 -13.00 -10.41
C TRP A 276 -27.43 -12.77 -11.80
N GLN A 277 -27.95 -11.55 -12.02
CA GLN A 277 -28.53 -11.12 -13.30
C GLN A 277 -29.77 -11.92 -13.72
N TYR A 278 -30.50 -12.50 -12.77
CA TYR A 278 -31.69 -13.35 -13.03
C TYR A 278 -32.71 -12.69 -13.97
N ASP A 279 -32.84 -11.37 -13.91
CA ASP A 279 -33.73 -10.53 -14.71
C ASP A 279 -33.49 -10.62 -16.22
N LYS A 280 -32.33 -11.14 -16.64
CA LYS A 280 -32.01 -11.40 -18.06
C LYS A 280 -32.60 -12.68 -18.62
N ILE A 281 -33.12 -13.56 -17.79
CA ILE A 281 -33.67 -14.86 -18.22
C ILE A 281 -35.02 -15.17 -17.58
N LEU A 282 -35.33 -14.58 -16.42
CA LEU A 282 -36.59 -14.76 -15.70
C LEU A 282 -37.35 -13.44 -15.69
N TYR A 283 -38.34 -13.32 -16.57
CA TYR A 283 -39.19 -12.13 -16.70
C TYR A 283 -40.52 -12.27 -15.96
N ASP A 284 -40.82 -13.46 -15.43
CA ASP A 284 -42.08 -13.83 -14.77
C ASP A 284 -42.00 -13.75 -13.23
N VAL A 285 -40.90 -13.25 -12.67
CA VAL A 285 -40.70 -13.12 -11.22
C VAL A 285 -40.01 -11.81 -10.86
N ASP A 286 -40.59 -11.07 -9.90
CA ASP A 286 -39.86 -10.03 -9.19
C ASP A 286 -39.12 -10.67 -8.01
N ALA A 287 -37.82 -10.87 -8.19
CA ALA A 287 -36.93 -11.39 -7.17
C ALA A 287 -35.88 -10.36 -6.73
N SER A 288 -36.26 -9.08 -6.71
CA SER A 288 -35.41 -7.98 -6.25
C SER A 288 -34.93 -8.18 -4.80
N THR A 289 -35.71 -8.90 -3.99
CA THR A 289 -35.38 -9.28 -2.61
C THR A 289 -34.52 -10.54 -2.48
N GLY A 290 -34.32 -11.31 -3.56
CA GLY A 290 -33.40 -12.45 -3.59
C GLY A 290 -33.93 -13.68 -4.34
N ILE A 291 -33.03 -14.34 -5.07
CA ILE A 291 -33.28 -15.62 -5.75
C ILE A 291 -31.99 -16.44 -5.78
N SER A 292 -32.10 -17.73 -5.48
CA SER A 292 -30.95 -18.61 -5.38
C SER A 292 -30.73 -19.40 -6.67
N CYS A 293 -29.47 -19.52 -7.05
CA CYS A 293 -28.98 -20.50 -8.01
C CYS A 293 -28.72 -21.81 -7.27
N VAL A 294 -29.31 -22.91 -7.76
CA VAL A 294 -29.18 -24.26 -7.18
C VAL A 294 -28.63 -25.20 -8.25
N LEU A 295 -27.54 -25.91 -7.99
CA LEU A 295 -27.02 -26.96 -8.85
C LEU A 295 -27.17 -28.31 -8.17
N VAL A 296 -27.73 -29.27 -8.89
CA VAL A 296 -27.87 -30.65 -8.43
C VAL A 296 -26.71 -31.47 -8.98
N ASN A 297 -25.73 -31.80 -8.13
CA ASN A 297 -24.42 -32.28 -8.58
C ASN A 297 -24.32 -33.81 -8.64
N ASN A 298 -25.16 -34.53 -7.89
CA ASN A 298 -25.21 -36.00 -7.85
C ASN A 298 -26.58 -36.49 -7.31
N SER A 299 -26.73 -37.80 -7.15
CA SER A 299 -27.97 -38.43 -6.65
C SER A 299 -28.34 -38.03 -5.21
N ARG A 300 -27.37 -37.72 -4.33
CA ARG A 300 -27.66 -37.17 -3.00
C ARG A 300 -28.16 -35.73 -3.10
N GLY A 301 -27.67 -34.98 -4.06
CA GLY A 301 -28.19 -33.67 -4.42
C GLY A 301 -29.65 -33.71 -4.85
N GLU A 302 -30.09 -34.80 -5.48
CA GLU A 302 -31.50 -34.97 -5.87
C GLU A 302 -32.42 -35.00 -4.65
N VAL A 303 -32.02 -35.72 -3.60
CA VAL A 303 -32.76 -35.79 -2.34
C VAL A 303 -32.90 -34.40 -1.71
N LEU A 304 -31.84 -33.60 -1.74
CA LEU A 304 -31.88 -32.21 -1.27
C LEU A 304 -32.76 -31.32 -2.17
N PHE A 305 -32.79 -31.59 -3.48
CA PHE A 305 -33.60 -30.84 -4.44
C PHE A 305 -35.10 -31.09 -4.25
N GLU A 306 -35.50 -32.32 -3.94
CA GLU A 306 -36.88 -32.65 -3.58
C GLU A 306 -37.33 -31.87 -2.34
N ALA A 307 -36.46 -31.78 -1.32
CA ALA A 307 -36.72 -30.99 -0.12
C ALA A 307 -36.95 -29.51 -0.45
N LEU A 308 -36.09 -28.90 -1.28
CA LEU A 308 -36.26 -27.52 -1.76
C LEU A 308 -37.57 -27.35 -2.54
N SER A 309 -37.82 -28.22 -3.52
CA SER A 309 -38.97 -28.13 -4.42
C SER A 309 -40.29 -28.14 -3.65
N SER A 310 -40.38 -28.90 -2.55
CA SER A 310 -41.56 -28.96 -1.70
C SER A 310 -41.92 -27.64 -0.97
N LYS A 311 -40.97 -26.71 -0.88
CA LYS A 311 -41.11 -25.41 -0.20
C LYS A 311 -40.91 -24.20 -1.13
N ALA A 312 -40.78 -24.45 -2.43
CA ALA A 312 -40.56 -23.38 -3.40
C ALA A 312 -41.83 -22.56 -3.61
N SER A 313 -41.73 -21.23 -3.48
CA SER A 313 -42.72 -20.30 -4.05
C SER A 313 -42.48 -20.08 -5.54
N TYR A 314 -41.22 -20.23 -5.98
CA TYR A 314 -40.81 -20.16 -7.37
C TYR A 314 -39.66 -21.13 -7.64
N LEU A 315 -39.79 -21.92 -8.71
CA LEU A 315 -38.79 -22.87 -9.15
C LEU A 315 -38.79 -22.95 -10.68
N ARG A 316 -37.63 -22.75 -11.31
CA ARG A 316 -37.46 -22.90 -12.76
C ARG A 316 -36.10 -23.49 -13.09
N ASP A 317 -36.05 -24.38 -14.08
CA ASP A 317 -34.79 -24.75 -14.72
C ASP A 317 -34.16 -23.54 -15.39
N ILE A 318 -32.83 -23.42 -15.28
CA ILE A 318 -32.04 -22.42 -16.00
C ILE A 318 -30.85 -23.08 -16.69
N PRO A 319 -30.37 -22.54 -17.82
CA PRO A 319 -29.18 -23.06 -18.48
C PRO A 319 -27.95 -22.93 -17.56
N LEU A 320 -27.19 -24.02 -17.38
CA LEU A 320 -25.92 -23.98 -16.63
C LEU A 320 -24.95 -22.94 -17.22
N SER A 321 -24.98 -22.72 -18.53
CA SER A 321 -24.19 -21.69 -19.21
C SER A 321 -24.50 -20.28 -18.72
N PHE A 322 -25.75 -20.01 -18.32
CA PHE A 322 -26.17 -18.74 -17.73
C PHE A 322 -25.53 -18.56 -16.35
N ALA A 323 -25.67 -19.55 -15.47
CA ALA A 323 -25.05 -19.53 -14.15
C ALA A 323 -23.52 -19.39 -14.26
N LYS A 324 -22.87 -20.14 -15.15
CA LYS A 324 -21.42 -20.03 -15.40
C LYS A 324 -20.97 -18.63 -15.83
N ARG A 325 -21.79 -17.93 -16.61
CA ARG A 325 -21.48 -16.59 -17.12
C ARG A 325 -21.58 -15.50 -16.05
N PHE A 326 -22.57 -15.57 -15.17
CA PHE A 326 -22.89 -14.49 -14.24
C PHE A 326 -22.49 -14.77 -12.78
N ASN A 327 -22.09 -16.00 -12.45
CA ASN A 327 -21.57 -16.39 -11.14
C ASN A 327 -20.09 -16.81 -11.19
N ARG A 328 -19.50 -17.06 -10.02
CA ARG A 328 -18.09 -17.44 -9.89
C ARG A 328 -17.87 -18.91 -10.27
N PHE A 329 -17.63 -19.16 -11.56
CA PHE A 329 -17.28 -20.48 -12.10
C PHE A 329 -15.87 -20.61 -12.71
N ASN A 330 -15.15 -19.49 -12.89
CA ASN A 330 -13.78 -19.53 -13.42
C ASN A 330 -12.79 -19.93 -12.31
N GLU A 331 -11.81 -20.78 -12.60
CA GLU A 331 -10.78 -21.19 -11.62
C GLU A 331 -9.84 -20.02 -11.32
N VAL A 332 -9.24 -19.48 -12.37
CA VAL A 332 -8.28 -18.38 -12.27
C VAL A 332 -9.03 -17.05 -12.10
N ARG A 333 -8.54 -16.24 -11.16
CA ARG A 333 -8.89 -14.83 -11.02
C ARG A 333 -7.69 -14.08 -10.44
N PRO A 334 -7.06 -13.19 -11.21
CA PRO A 334 -5.91 -12.45 -10.72
C PRO A 334 -6.29 -11.62 -9.48
N GLY A 335 -5.27 -11.29 -8.68
CA GLY A 335 -5.40 -10.31 -7.59
C GLY A 335 -5.79 -8.93 -8.15
N ASN A 336 -6.38 -8.11 -7.30
CA ASN A 336 -6.67 -6.73 -7.68
C ASN A 336 -5.35 -5.93 -7.67
N PRO A 337 -5.03 -5.12 -8.70
CA PRO A 337 -3.84 -4.27 -8.68
C PRO A 337 -3.80 -3.28 -7.49
N VAL A 338 -4.97 -2.98 -6.90
CA VAL A 338 -5.10 -2.13 -5.71
C VAL A 338 -4.63 -2.83 -4.43
N SER A 339 -4.53 -4.17 -4.43
CA SER A 339 -4.10 -4.96 -3.26
C SER A 339 -2.71 -4.58 -2.76
N GLU A 340 -1.75 -4.35 -3.65
CA GLU A 340 -0.38 -3.94 -3.28
C GLU A 340 -0.39 -2.65 -2.46
N ARG A 341 -1.12 -1.65 -2.93
CA ARG A 341 -1.24 -0.37 -2.24
C ARG A 341 -1.99 -0.50 -0.92
N PHE A 342 -3.04 -1.31 -0.87
CA PHE A 342 -3.78 -1.57 0.37
C PHE A 342 -2.87 -2.17 1.44
N GLN A 343 -2.09 -3.20 1.09
CA GLN A 343 -1.16 -3.84 2.03
C GLN A 343 -0.07 -2.87 2.50
N TYR A 344 0.53 -2.09 1.57
CA TYR A 344 1.47 -1.05 1.93
C TYR A 344 0.92 -0.07 2.98
N LEU A 345 -0.34 0.37 2.82
CA LEU A 345 -0.98 1.28 3.77
C LEU A 345 -1.23 0.62 5.14
N LEU A 346 -1.51 -0.68 5.19
CA LEU A 346 -1.65 -1.42 6.44
C LEU A 346 -0.33 -1.65 7.16
N GLU A 347 0.74 -1.95 6.43
CA GLU A 347 2.11 -2.07 6.98
C GLU A 347 2.59 -0.75 7.57
N ARG A 348 2.13 0.36 6.98
CA ARG A 348 2.33 1.74 7.50
C ARG A 348 1.47 2.07 8.72
N GLY A 349 0.59 1.16 9.15
CA GLY A 349 -0.23 1.33 10.36
C GLY A 349 -1.53 2.11 10.15
N HIS A 350 -1.97 2.34 8.91
CA HIS A 350 -3.27 2.99 8.68
C HIS A 350 -4.43 2.05 9.03
N PRO A 351 -5.57 2.60 9.53
CA PRO A 351 -6.81 1.84 9.66
C PRO A 351 -7.24 1.23 8.33
N VAL A 352 -7.81 0.02 8.35
CA VAL A 352 -8.41 -0.73 7.22
C VAL A 352 -9.36 0.15 6.42
N SER A 353 -10.24 0.89 7.09
CA SER A 353 -11.18 1.81 6.42
C SER A 353 -10.45 2.89 5.60
N LYS A 354 -9.45 3.57 6.20
CA LYS A 354 -8.61 4.56 5.51
C LYS A 354 -7.78 3.92 4.40
N ALA A 355 -7.16 2.78 4.65
CA ALA A 355 -6.33 2.07 3.69
C ALA A 355 -7.15 1.64 2.46
N LEU A 356 -8.37 1.13 2.65
CA LEU A 356 -9.28 0.80 1.55
C LEU A 356 -9.72 2.05 0.78
N ASP A 357 -10.08 3.14 1.47
CA ASP A 357 -10.45 4.39 0.80
C ASP A 357 -9.30 4.94 -0.06
N TYR A 358 -8.09 5.01 0.50
CA TYR A 358 -6.91 5.54 -0.18
C TYR A 358 -6.51 4.65 -1.36
N ALA A 359 -6.58 3.33 -1.20
CA ALA A 359 -6.24 2.39 -2.26
C ALA A 359 -7.30 2.39 -3.38
N ILE A 360 -8.59 2.27 -3.04
CA ILE A 360 -9.70 2.17 -4.01
C ILE A 360 -9.89 3.48 -4.78
N ASN A 361 -9.85 4.61 -4.08
CA ASN A 361 -10.16 5.92 -4.66
C ASN A 361 -8.92 6.70 -5.07
N ALA A 362 -7.74 6.08 -4.99
CA ALA A 362 -6.44 6.68 -5.28
C ALA A 362 -6.23 8.03 -4.56
N LYS A 363 -6.56 8.10 -3.26
CA LYS A 363 -6.39 9.32 -2.44
C LYS A 363 -5.00 9.39 -1.82
N TYR A 364 -4.50 10.58 -1.58
CA TYR A 364 -3.19 10.84 -0.97
C TYR A 364 -3.32 12.06 -0.05
N ASP A 365 -2.40 12.23 0.89
CA ASP A 365 -2.40 13.40 1.76
C ASP A 365 -1.75 14.60 1.07
N VAL A 366 -0.69 14.37 0.28
CA VAL A 366 0.13 15.44 -0.33
C VAL A 366 0.51 15.09 -1.77
N ALA A 367 0.22 15.97 -2.72
CA ALA A 367 0.85 15.96 -4.04
C ALA A 367 2.16 16.76 -4.00
N VAL A 368 3.29 16.14 -4.33
CA VAL A 368 4.61 16.80 -4.38
C VAL A 368 5.01 17.05 -5.83
N THR A 369 5.27 18.31 -6.18
CA THR A 369 5.78 18.72 -7.50
C THR A 369 7.15 19.40 -7.41
N GLY A 370 7.91 19.32 -8.50
CA GLY A 370 9.25 19.89 -8.62
C GLY A 370 10.21 19.00 -9.43
N PHE A 371 11.52 19.16 -9.27
CA PHE A 371 12.54 18.48 -10.08
C PHE A 371 12.87 17.04 -9.66
N TRP A 372 11.87 16.23 -9.32
CA TRP A 372 12.07 14.84 -8.88
C TRP A 372 12.39 13.85 -10.02
N ARG A 373 12.28 14.29 -11.29
CA ARG A 373 12.64 13.49 -12.49
C ARG A 373 13.91 13.96 -13.19
N VAL A 374 14.52 15.07 -12.76
CA VAL A 374 15.72 15.62 -13.41
C VAL A 374 16.96 14.91 -12.83
N PRO A 375 17.81 14.27 -13.67
CA PRO A 375 18.97 13.53 -13.18
C PRO A 375 20.03 14.48 -12.61
N ASN A 376 20.08 14.61 -11.29
CA ASN A 376 21.04 15.41 -10.53
C ASN A 376 21.06 14.86 -9.11
N TYR A 377 22.24 14.45 -8.59
CA TYR A 377 22.34 13.89 -7.24
C TYR A 377 21.73 14.77 -6.15
N GLY A 378 21.87 16.10 -6.27
CA GLY A 378 21.26 17.04 -5.33
C GLY A 378 19.73 17.04 -5.39
N GLY A 379 19.16 17.11 -6.60
CA GLY A 379 17.70 17.04 -6.81
C GLY A 379 17.12 15.69 -6.39
N ASP A 380 17.76 14.60 -6.83
CA ASP A 380 17.43 13.23 -6.47
C ASP A 380 17.30 13.04 -4.94
N LEU A 381 18.30 13.50 -4.17
CA LEU A 381 18.25 13.42 -2.72
C LEU A 381 17.27 14.40 -2.08
N THR A 382 17.07 15.57 -2.67
CA THR A 382 16.11 16.56 -2.16
C THR A 382 14.70 15.99 -2.12
N TYR A 383 14.25 15.36 -3.21
CA TYR A 383 12.91 14.78 -3.28
C TYR A 383 12.81 13.44 -2.56
N TYR A 384 13.89 12.64 -2.55
CA TYR A 384 13.94 11.45 -1.69
C TYR A 384 13.81 11.81 -0.21
N ALA A 385 14.50 12.86 0.23
CA ALA A 385 14.44 13.36 1.59
C ALA A 385 13.04 13.88 1.93
N LEU A 386 12.48 14.73 1.07
CA LEU A 386 11.13 15.27 1.26
C LEU A 386 10.06 14.17 1.30
N TYR A 387 10.15 13.16 0.43
CA TYR A 387 9.24 12.01 0.45
C TYR A 387 9.28 11.27 1.78
N ASN A 388 10.48 10.98 2.28
CA ASN A 388 10.63 10.27 3.56
C ASN A 388 10.26 11.13 4.77
N VAL A 389 10.49 12.44 4.74
CA VAL A 389 9.98 13.36 5.78
C VAL A 389 8.46 13.29 5.85
N LEU A 390 7.76 13.35 4.70
CA LEU A 390 6.29 13.27 4.67
C LEU A 390 5.80 11.90 5.15
N LEU A 391 6.47 10.81 4.79
CA LEU A 391 6.17 9.48 5.34
C LEU A 391 6.41 9.43 6.85
N ASP A 392 7.51 9.96 7.36
CA ASP A 392 7.79 9.95 8.80
C ASP A 392 6.77 10.79 9.59
N MET A 393 6.15 11.80 8.96
CA MET A 393 4.99 12.54 9.48
C MET A 393 3.66 11.77 9.42
N GLY A 394 3.64 10.55 8.89
CA GLY A 394 2.43 9.73 8.74
C GLY A 394 1.55 10.09 7.54
N LEU A 395 2.06 10.90 6.61
CA LEU A 395 1.35 11.34 5.41
C LEU A 395 1.67 10.42 4.23
N GLU A 396 0.73 10.31 3.30
CA GLU A 396 0.87 9.52 2.07
C GLU A 396 1.11 10.43 0.85
N PRO A 397 2.36 10.62 0.40
CA PRO A 397 2.68 11.49 -0.72
C PRO A 397 2.51 10.82 -2.11
N ILE A 398 2.12 11.61 -3.09
CA ILE A 398 2.21 11.28 -4.53
C ILE A 398 3.08 12.30 -5.25
N PHE A 399 4.05 11.82 -6.02
CA PHE A 399 4.82 12.67 -6.90
C PHE A 399 4.06 13.01 -8.17
N VAL A 400 4.09 14.28 -8.53
CA VAL A 400 3.38 14.86 -9.67
C VAL A 400 4.37 15.70 -10.45
N GLU A 401 4.39 15.51 -11.77
CA GLU A 401 5.29 16.30 -12.63
C GLU A 401 4.52 17.43 -13.31
N ALA A 402 5.21 18.55 -13.49
CA ALA A 402 4.71 19.69 -14.24
C ALA A 402 4.57 19.36 -15.74
N TYR A 403 3.66 20.06 -16.42
CA TYR A 403 3.59 20.00 -17.88
C TYR A 403 4.74 20.84 -18.48
N ASN A 404 5.61 20.23 -19.30
CA ASN A 404 6.74 20.87 -19.98
C ASN A 404 7.65 21.74 -19.07
N PRO A 405 8.26 21.20 -18.00
CA PRO A 405 8.92 22.02 -16.99
C PRO A 405 10.19 22.74 -17.46
N VAL A 406 10.90 22.17 -18.42
CA VAL A 406 12.20 22.68 -18.90
C VAL A 406 12.21 22.78 -20.42
N GLU A 407 12.97 23.73 -20.97
CA GLU A 407 12.99 24.00 -22.42
C GLU A 407 13.47 22.81 -23.27
N LYS A 408 14.41 22.02 -22.74
CA LYS A 408 14.93 20.82 -23.43
C LYS A 408 14.06 19.57 -23.25
N GLY A 409 12.92 19.68 -22.57
CA GLY A 409 12.09 18.55 -22.16
C GLY A 409 12.70 17.71 -21.03
N ILE A 410 11.88 16.90 -20.36
CA ILE A 410 12.36 15.94 -19.35
C ILE A 410 12.84 14.68 -20.07
N PRO A 411 13.96 14.06 -19.64
CA PRO A 411 14.36 12.75 -20.14
C PRO A 411 13.20 11.74 -20.07
N GLN A 412 12.92 11.06 -21.19
CA GLN A 412 11.83 10.08 -21.25
C GLN A 412 12.15 8.80 -20.47
N SER A 413 13.44 8.52 -20.22
CA SER A 413 13.86 7.37 -19.42
C SER A 413 13.76 7.71 -17.92
N PRO A 414 13.15 6.84 -17.10
CA PRO A 414 13.11 7.06 -15.67
C PRO A 414 14.53 7.06 -15.08
N THR A 415 14.86 8.06 -14.25
CA THR A 415 16.12 8.05 -13.47
C THR A 415 16.15 6.80 -12.57
N ARG A 416 17.34 6.27 -12.26
CA ARG A 416 17.49 5.12 -11.35
C ARG A 416 16.80 5.36 -10.00
N MET A 417 16.69 6.62 -9.58
CA MET A 417 15.99 7.05 -8.36
C MET A 417 14.49 6.80 -8.38
N LEU A 418 13.85 6.78 -9.56
CA LEU A 418 12.43 6.49 -9.66
C LEU A 418 12.06 5.07 -9.22
N THR A 419 13.02 4.14 -9.24
CA THR A 419 12.80 2.76 -8.73
C THR A 419 12.75 2.69 -7.22
N LYS A 420 13.11 3.76 -6.51
CA LYS A 420 13.08 3.84 -5.04
C LYS A 420 11.71 4.21 -4.49
N TYR A 421 10.80 4.69 -5.33
CA TYR A 421 9.43 5.03 -4.94
C TYR A 421 8.46 3.94 -5.42
N PRO A 422 7.45 3.56 -4.60
CA PRO A 422 6.41 2.65 -5.04
C PRO A 422 5.72 3.15 -6.30
N ALA A 423 5.30 2.24 -7.18
CA ALA A 423 4.70 2.62 -8.46
C ALA A 423 3.47 3.51 -8.28
N PHE A 424 2.65 3.22 -7.27
CA PHE A 424 1.47 3.99 -6.90
C PHE A 424 1.79 5.35 -6.25
N SER A 425 3.03 5.65 -5.88
CA SER A 425 3.42 6.98 -5.38
C SER A 425 3.92 7.91 -6.49
N ARG A 426 3.80 7.50 -7.76
CA ARG A 426 4.25 8.26 -8.93
C ARG A 426 3.07 8.48 -9.86
N ALA A 427 2.64 9.72 -10.00
CA ALA A 427 1.60 10.07 -10.96
C ALA A 427 2.08 9.81 -12.40
N PRO A 428 1.15 9.50 -13.32
CA PRO A 428 1.46 9.52 -14.74
C PRO A 428 1.87 10.92 -15.19
N TRP A 429 2.47 11.01 -16.38
CA TRP A 429 2.72 12.30 -17.00
C TRP A 429 1.40 12.98 -17.38
N TYR A 430 1.25 14.25 -17.01
CA TYR A 430 0.12 15.08 -17.43
C TYR A 430 0.53 15.99 -18.57
N ALA A 431 -0.09 15.81 -19.75
CA ALA A 431 0.27 16.56 -20.96
C ALA A 431 -0.19 18.04 -20.94
N SER A 432 -1.09 18.40 -20.02
CA SER A 432 -1.63 19.76 -19.90
C SER A 432 -2.01 20.09 -18.46
N LYS A 433 -2.20 21.39 -18.20
CA LYS A 433 -2.74 21.93 -16.96
C LYS A 433 -4.07 21.30 -16.56
N ASP A 434 -5.02 21.17 -17.49
CA ASP A 434 -6.35 20.64 -17.20
C ASP A 434 -6.31 19.19 -16.74
N LYS A 435 -5.41 18.38 -17.34
CA LYS A 435 -5.19 17.00 -16.92
C LYS A 435 -4.50 16.91 -15.57
N LEU A 436 -3.52 17.77 -15.32
CA LEU A 436 -2.85 17.88 -14.03
C LEU A 436 -3.84 18.30 -12.92
N ALA A 437 -4.83 19.14 -13.23
CA ALA A 437 -5.82 19.59 -12.26
C ALA A 437 -6.70 18.46 -11.67
N GLU A 438 -6.77 17.28 -12.31
CA GLU A 438 -7.45 16.10 -11.74
C GLU A 438 -6.86 15.69 -10.38
N ILE A 439 -5.59 16.01 -10.10
CA ILE A 439 -4.95 15.72 -8.81
C ILE A 439 -5.66 16.42 -7.65
N ASN A 440 -6.28 17.58 -7.90
CA ASN A 440 -7.05 18.31 -6.92
C ASN A 440 -8.26 17.51 -6.41
N LEU A 441 -8.66 16.39 -7.01
CA LEU A 441 -9.76 15.56 -6.48
C LEU A 441 -9.26 14.42 -5.59
N ARG A 442 -7.94 14.20 -5.53
CA ARG A 442 -7.32 13.04 -4.89
C ARG A 442 -6.44 13.39 -3.71
N VAL A 443 -6.04 14.65 -3.54
CA VAL A 443 -5.11 15.07 -2.50
C VAL A 443 -5.68 16.16 -1.61
N LYS A 444 -5.24 16.25 -0.36
CA LYS A 444 -5.59 17.36 0.53
C LYS A 444 -4.68 18.57 0.27
N ASN A 445 -3.38 18.31 0.20
CA ASN A 445 -2.32 19.30 0.04
C ASN A 445 -1.65 19.21 -1.33
N ILE A 446 -1.24 20.35 -1.88
CA ILE A 446 -0.36 20.44 -3.05
C ILE A 446 0.90 21.21 -2.62
N LEU A 447 2.03 20.52 -2.68
CA LEU A 447 3.31 21.02 -2.22
C LEU A 447 4.28 21.15 -3.41
N VAL A 448 4.83 22.33 -3.64
CA VAL A 448 6.03 22.50 -4.46
C VAL A 448 7.27 22.36 -3.57
N GLY A 449 8.18 21.46 -3.97
CA GLY A 449 9.35 21.10 -3.19
C GLY A 449 10.51 22.10 -3.29
N SER A 450 11.62 21.69 -2.68
CA SER A 450 12.88 22.44 -2.69
C SER A 450 13.56 22.37 -4.06
N ASP A 451 14.64 23.13 -4.20
CA ASP A 451 15.42 23.42 -5.40
C ASP A 451 14.99 24.69 -6.16
N GLN A 452 15.69 25.02 -7.24
CA GLN A 452 15.57 26.25 -8.02
C GLN A 452 14.31 26.28 -8.91
N VAL A 453 13.17 25.87 -8.33
CA VAL A 453 11.86 25.75 -8.99
C VAL A 453 11.19 27.10 -9.27
N TRP A 454 11.81 28.21 -8.84
CA TRP A 454 11.39 29.59 -9.14
C TRP A 454 12.45 30.37 -9.92
N ASN A 455 13.45 29.68 -10.50
CA ASN A 455 14.48 30.31 -11.32
C ASN A 455 14.03 30.40 -12.79
N PRO A 456 13.70 31.60 -13.31
CA PRO A 456 13.21 31.78 -14.67
C PRO A 456 14.28 31.48 -15.74
N LYS A 457 15.57 31.44 -15.38
CA LYS A 457 16.66 31.04 -16.30
C LYS A 457 16.76 29.53 -16.50
N LEU A 458 16.16 28.74 -15.60
CA LEU A 458 16.21 27.26 -15.65
C LEU A 458 14.90 26.65 -16.18
N LEU A 459 13.81 27.41 -16.14
CA LEU A 459 12.45 26.91 -16.38
C LEU A 459 11.87 27.46 -17.67
N SER A 460 11.08 26.64 -18.34
CA SER A 460 10.19 27.15 -19.38
C SER A 460 9.08 28.02 -18.73
N PRO A 461 8.41 28.90 -19.49
CA PRO A 461 7.23 29.60 -18.98
C PRO A 461 6.12 28.66 -18.48
N GLY A 462 6.03 27.44 -19.01
CA GLY A 462 5.08 26.42 -18.53
C GLY A 462 5.51 25.85 -17.17
N GLY A 463 6.80 25.52 -17.04
CA GLY A 463 7.39 25.03 -15.79
C GLY A 463 7.29 26.02 -14.65
N LEU A 464 7.57 27.30 -14.92
CA LEU A 464 7.46 28.35 -13.91
C LEU A 464 6.02 28.48 -13.38
N ARG A 465 5.01 28.41 -14.26
CA ARG A 465 3.59 28.41 -13.85
C ARG A 465 3.21 27.18 -13.03
N ALA A 466 3.61 26.00 -13.50
CA ALA A 466 3.28 24.74 -12.84
C ALA A 466 3.93 24.63 -11.46
N TYR A 467 5.19 25.01 -11.30
CA TYR A 467 5.88 25.06 -9.99
C TYR A 467 5.45 26.26 -9.13
N SER A 468 4.64 27.17 -9.68
CA SER A 468 3.87 28.16 -8.92
C SER A 468 2.43 27.71 -8.65
N LEU A 469 2.14 26.42 -8.86
CA LEU A 469 0.88 25.74 -8.55
C LEU A 469 -0.34 26.35 -9.26
N ASP A 470 -0.19 26.79 -10.51
CA ASP A 470 -1.26 27.44 -11.27
C ASP A 470 -2.49 26.55 -11.55
N PHE A 471 -2.33 25.23 -11.42
CA PHE A 471 -3.34 24.19 -11.55
C PHE A 471 -4.08 23.89 -10.24
N ALA A 472 -3.64 24.44 -9.10
CA ALA A 472 -4.30 24.23 -7.82
C ALA A 472 -5.63 24.99 -7.75
N TYR A 473 -6.68 24.29 -7.31
CA TYR A 473 -7.98 24.90 -7.07
C TYR A 473 -7.99 25.75 -5.79
N PRO A 474 -8.80 26.82 -5.72
CA PRO A 474 -8.76 27.77 -4.59
C PRO A 474 -8.97 27.15 -3.20
N TRP A 475 -9.75 26.06 -3.10
CA TRP A 475 -10.01 25.39 -1.83
C TRP A 475 -8.89 24.43 -1.39
N ARG A 476 -7.88 24.16 -2.23
CA ARG A 476 -6.77 23.28 -1.86
C ARG A 476 -5.79 23.99 -0.96
N ASN A 477 -5.14 23.23 -0.09
CA ASN A 477 -4.02 23.75 0.67
C ASN A 477 -2.75 23.72 -0.19
N THR A 478 -2.10 24.87 -0.35
CA THR A 478 -0.94 25.04 -1.23
C THR A 478 0.28 25.44 -0.42
N VAL A 479 1.35 24.68 -0.54
CA VAL A 479 2.57 24.83 0.25
C VAL A 479 3.78 24.92 -0.68
N ALA A 480 4.66 25.89 -0.44
CA ALA A 480 6.01 25.90 -1.00
C ALA A 480 6.99 25.59 0.14
N TYR A 481 7.70 24.46 0.04
CA TYR A 481 8.70 24.08 1.03
C TYR A 481 10.11 24.25 0.49
N ALA A 482 10.89 25.14 1.11
CA ALA A 482 12.30 25.41 0.77
C ALA A 482 12.53 25.71 -0.72
N SER A 483 11.54 26.30 -1.41
CA SER A 483 11.68 26.68 -2.82
C SER A 483 12.74 27.77 -2.98
N SER A 484 13.39 27.83 -4.14
CA SER A 484 14.56 28.68 -4.35
C SER A 484 14.47 29.44 -5.67
N PHE A 485 14.87 30.72 -5.63
CA PHE A 485 15.06 31.55 -6.82
C PHE A 485 16.43 31.28 -7.46
N GLY A 486 17.38 30.72 -6.72
CA GLY A 486 18.73 30.44 -7.18
C GLY A 486 19.64 31.67 -7.28
N ASN A 487 19.11 32.85 -6.96
CA ASN A 487 19.78 34.13 -7.09
C ASN A 487 19.41 35.06 -5.92
N THR A 488 20.26 36.06 -5.68
CA THR A 488 20.03 37.14 -4.71
C THR A 488 19.01 38.18 -5.20
N ARG A 489 18.66 38.18 -6.50
CA ARG A 489 17.66 39.05 -7.11
C ARG A 489 16.73 38.26 -8.02
N TYR A 490 15.51 38.76 -8.23
CA TYR A 490 14.59 38.18 -9.22
C TYR A 490 15.04 38.57 -10.64
N GLU A 491 15.61 37.61 -11.37
CA GLU A 491 16.22 37.80 -12.70
C GLU A 491 15.26 37.55 -13.86
N ASP A 492 14.22 38.38 -14.00
CA ASP A 492 13.38 38.42 -15.19
C ASP A 492 12.59 39.74 -15.19
N ASP A 493 12.63 40.48 -16.30
CA ASP A 493 11.97 41.77 -16.50
C ASP A 493 10.85 41.70 -17.57
N THR A 494 10.46 40.49 -17.96
CA THR A 494 9.35 40.24 -18.89
C THR A 494 8.00 40.26 -18.15
N PRO A 495 6.86 40.27 -18.88
CA PRO A 495 5.54 40.11 -18.28
C PRO A 495 5.37 38.83 -17.44
N LEU A 496 6.20 37.81 -17.67
CA LEU A 496 6.18 36.55 -16.93
C LEU A 496 6.48 36.75 -15.43
N LYS A 497 7.33 37.70 -15.07
CA LYS A 497 7.57 38.13 -13.69
C LYS A 497 6.26 38.47 -12.97
N LYS A 498 5.44 39.33 -13.57
CA LYS A 498 4.18 39.79 -12.95
C LYS A 498 3.22 38.61 -12.74
N GLU A 499 3.13 37.73 -13.73
CA GLU A 499 2.32 36.51 -13.64
C GLU A 499 2.82 35.59 -12.53
N HIS A 500 4.11 35.28 -12.50
CA HIS A 500 4.73 34.43 -11.49
C HIS A 500 4.48 34.98 -10.07
N ILE A 501 4.75 36.27 -9.83
CA ILE A 501 4.48 36.90 -8.53
C ILE A 501 3.01 36.79 -8.12
N ASN A 502 2.07 36.95 -9.06
CA ASN A 502 0.65 36.77 -8.77
C ASN A 502 0.29 35.32 -8.42
N LEU A 503 0.97 34.34 -9.01
CA LEU A 503 0.81 32.93 -8.66
C LEU A 503 1.40 32.62 -7.28
N LEU A 504 2.59 33.14 -6.95
CA LEU A 504 3.20 32.97 -5.64
C LEU A 504 2.33 33.53 -4.51
N ARG A 505 1.65 34.67 -4.72
CA ARG A 505 0.68 35.22 -3.76
C ARG A 505 -0.52 34.32 -3.49
N ARG A 506 -0.81 33.35 -4.35
CA ARG A 506 -1.90 32.37 -4.17
C ARG A 506 -1.46 31.15 -3.36
N ILE A 507 -0.16 30.98 -3.12
CA ILE A 507 0.36 29.89 -2.28
C ILE A 507 0.11 30.27 -0.83
N LYS A 508 -0.60 29.42 -0.08
CA LYS A 508 -1.05 29.72 1.28
C LYS A 508 0.10 29.73 2.29
N HIS A 509 1.06 28.82 2.12
CA HIS A 509 2.21 28.69 3.00
C HIS A 509 3.49 28.72 2.17
N VAL A 510 4.35 29.71 2.40
CA VAL A 510 5.58 29.88 1.64
C VAL A 510 6.81 29.79 2.55
N SER A 511 7.74 28.92 2.17
CA SER A 511 9.08 28.91 2.73
C SER A 511 10.13 28.77 1.63
N VAL A 512 11.31 29.30 1.92
CA VAL A 512 12.43 29.40 0.99
C VAL A 512 13.73 28.96 1.65
N ARG A 513 14.68 28.50 0.84
CA ARG A 513 15.95 27.92 1.30
C ARG A 513 17.08 28.93 1.50
N GLU A 514 16.89 30.18 1.07
CA GLU A 514 17.89 31.24 1.18
C GLU A 514 17.28 32.53 1.74
N ILE A 515 18.05 33.27 2.55
CA ILE A 515 17.64 34.54 3.16
C ILE A 515 17.27 35.56 2.07
N SER A 516 18.03 35.62 0.97
CA SER A 516 17.71 36.50 -0.16
C SER A 516 16.35 36.16 -0.79
N GLY A 517 15.91 34.91 -0.72
CA GLY A 517 14.58 34.51 -1.16
C GLY A 517 13.47 35.13 -0.31
N VAL A 518 13.70 35.25 1.01
CA VAL A 518 12.77 35.91 1.94
C VAL A 518 12.64 37.38 1.57
N GLU A 519 13.77 38.05 1.29
CA GLU A 519 13.81 39.45 0.86
C GLU A 519 13.09 39.67 -0.48
N ILE A 520 13.28 38.76 -1.46
CA ILE A 520 12.56 38.79 -2.73
C ILE A 520 11.05 38.66 -2.49
N CYS A 521 10.61 37.68 -1.70
CA CYS A 521 9.20 37.48 -1.36
C CYS A 521 8.60 38.73 -0.68
N ALA A 522 9.28 39.28 0.32
CA ALA A 522 8.83 40.46 1.07
C ALA A 522 8.64 41.69 0.16
N LYS A 523 9.55 41.92 -0.80
CA LYS A 523 9.45 43.01 -1.79
C LYS A 523 8.15 42.95 -2.61
N TYR A 524 7.58 41.76 -2.77
CA TYR A 524 6.34 41.54 -3.52
C TYR A 524 5.13 41.25 -2.63
N GLY A 525 5.24 41.45 -1.31
CA GLY A 525 4.16 41.25 -0.35
C GLY A 525 3.81 39.78 -0.13
N ILE A 526 4.79 38.89 -0.23
CA ILE A 526 4.66 37.46 0.07
C ILE A 526 5.42 37.20 1.38
N GLU A 527 4.73 36.66 2.39
CA GLU A 527 5.35 36.23 3.64
C GLU A 527 6.02 34.88 3.42
N ALA A 528 7.33 34.80 3.67
CA ALA A 528 8.11 33.58 3.48
C ALA A 528 8.99 33.29 4.70
N LYS A 529 9.02 32.02 5.15
CA LYS A 529 9.94 31.56 6.20
C LYS A 529 11.23 31.01 5.58
N HIS A 530 12.39 31.39 6.13
CA HIS A 530 13.65 30.73 5.81
C HIS A 530 13.70 29.36 6.50
N VAL A 531 13.92 28.29 5.74
CA VAL A 531 13.91 26.89 6.23
C VAL A 531 15.08 26.09 5.66
N LEU A 532 15.38 24.96 6.30
CA LEU A 532 16.36 23.98 5.83
C LEU A 532 15.90 23.28 4.55
N ASP A 533 16.88 22.93 3.72
CA ASP A 533 16.68 21.96 2.64
C ASP A 533 16.18 20.61 3.21
N PRO A 534 15.27 19.89 2.52
CA PRO A 534 14.79 18.59 2.96
C PRO A 534 15.91 17.60 3.32
N VAL A 535 17.09 17.69 2.68
CA VAL A 535 18.22 16.81 2.99
C VAL A 535 18.71 16.93 4.44
N LEU A 536 18.59 18.10 5.05
CA LEU A 536 18.92 18.31 6.47
C LEU A 536 17.72 18.09 7.39
N LEU A 537 16.49 18.02 6.86
CA LEU A 537 15.27 17.75 7.62
C LEU A 537 15.04 16.24 7.81
N CYS A 538 15.36 15.45 6.79
CA CYS A 538 15.17 14.00 6.76
C CYS A 538 16.06 13.28 7.77
N ASP A 539 15.51 12.22 8.37
CA ASP A 539 16.26 11.38 9.29
C ASP A 539 17.42 10.67 8.57
N LYS A 540 18.58 10.69 9.23
CA LYS A 540 19.82 10.06 8.73
C LYS A 540 19.64 8.59 8.36
N ARG A 541 18.72 7.86 9.02
CA ARG A 541 18.42 6.44 8.78
C ARG A 541 18.08 6.15 7.31
N HIS A 542 17.37 7.06 6.63
CA HIS A 542 17.02 6.89 5.22
C HIS A 542 18.24 6.93 4.29
N TYR A 543 19.23 7.78 4.59
CA TYR A 543 20.49 7.80 3.84
C TYR A 543 21.36 6.58 4.13
N MET A 544 21.38 6.11 5.38
CA MET A 544 22.11 4.88 5.74
C MET A 544 21.58 3.68 4.94
N ALA A 545 20.25 3.56 4.79
CA ALA A 545 19.64 2.51 3.97
C ALA A 545 20.02 2.57 2.47
N LEU A 546 20.38 3.74 1.95
CA LEU A 546 20.95 3.90 0.59
C LEU A 546 22.44 3.54 0.56
N ILE A 547 23.20 4.00 1.56
CA ILE A 547 24.64 3.74 1.72
C ILE A 547 24.93 2.24 1.85
N ASP A 548 24.05 1.48 2.49
CA ASP A 548 24.19 0.02 2.65
C ASP A 548 24.00 -0.74 1.33
N LYS A 549 23.40 -0.09 0.32
CA LYS A 549 23.23 -0.63 -1.04
C LYS A 549 24.34 -0.19 -2.00
N ALA A 550 25.31 0.61 -1.52
CA ALA A 550 26.46 1.03 -2.31
C ALA A 550 27.33 -0.17 -2.70
N THR A 551 27.86 -0.16 -3.92
CA THR A 551 28.63 -1.25 -4.50
C THR A 551 30.14 -0.96 -4.55
N ILE A 552 30.53 0.31 -4.34
CA ILE A 552 31.93 0.73 -4.39
C ILE A 552 32.54 0.76 -2.99
N VAL A 553 33.73 0.18 -2.87
CA VAL A 553 34.58 0.26 -1.67
C VAL A 553 35.54 1.44 -1.81
N PHE A 554 35.58 2.28 -0.78
CA PHE A 554 36.46 3.44 -0.69
C PHE A 554 37.58 3.18 0.33
N PRO A 555 38.75 3.84 0.21
CA PRO A 555 39.84 3.70 1.17
C PRO A 555 39.48 4.29 2.54
N GLU A 556 40.25 3.95 3.57
CA GLU A 556 39.97 4.36 4.97
C GLU A 556 40.18 5.85 5.24
N LYS A 557 41.12 6.51 4.55
CA LYS A 557 41.44 7.93 4.76
C LYS A 557 41.67 8.65 3.44
N TYR A 558 40.74 9.52 3.07
CA TYR A 558 40.82 10.31 1.85
C TYR A 558 40.01 11.60 1.95
N MET A 559 40.35 12.53 1.07
CA MET A 559 39.56 13.70 0.76
C MET A 559 38.68 13.43 -0.46
N MET A 560 37.38 13.59 -0.30
CA MET A 560 36.44 13.59 -1.42
C MET A 560 36.38 14.99 -2.03
N ALA A 561 36.63 15.12 -3.33
CA ALA A 561 36.48 16.39 -4.03
C ALA A 561 35.29 16.29 -5.00
N PHE A 562 34.16 16.87 -4.63
CA PHE A 562 32.97 16.86 -5.49
C PHE A 562 32.92 18.10 -6.36
N VAL A 563 32.93 17.87 -7.66
CA VAL A 563 32.92 18.92 -8.68
C VAL A 563 31.70 18.68 -9.56
N ARG A 564 30.85 19.69 -9.78
CA ARG A 564 29.75 19.59 -10.75
C ARG A 564 30.16 20.02 -12.15
N HIS A 565 30.93 21.11 -12.24
CA HIS A 565 31.51 21.64 -13.47
C HIS A 565 32.92 22.13 -13.21
N VAL A 566 33.72 22.31 -14.26
CA VAL A 566 35.07 22.90 -14.15
C VAL A 566 35.04 24.19 -13.35
N ASN A 567 35.76 24.18 -12.24
CA ASN A 567 35.86 25.32 -11.36
C ASN A 567 37.33 25.71 -11.20
N VAL A 568 37.70 26.84 -11.82
CA VAL A 568 39.07 27.36 -11.78
C VAL A 568 39.49 27.83 -10.38
N HIS A 569 38.53 28.03 -9.48
CA HIS A 569 38.77 28.43 -8.09
C HIS A 569 38.98 27.22 -7.15
N MET A 570 38.77 26.00 -7.64
CA MET A 570 38.91 24.77 -6.88
C MET A 570 40.10 23.95 -7.36
N ASP A 571 41.08 23.74 -6.47
CA ASP A 571 42.24 22.88 -6.73
C ASP A 571 42.27 21.70 -5.73
N PRO A 572 41.66 20.56 -6.09
CA PRO A 572 41.68 19.36 -5.26
C PRO A 572 43.09 18.85 -4.94
N MET A 573 44.07 19.05 -5.83
CA MET A 573 45.41 18.51 -5.65
C MET A 573 46.21 19.38 -4.68
N ALA A 574 46.12 20.70 -4.80
CA ALA A 574 46.71 21.63 -3.82
C ALA A 574 46.14 21.41 -2.42
N MET A 575 44.81 21.29 -2.30
CA MET A 575 44.16 21.02 -1.02
C MET A 575 44.61 19.68 -0.41
N ALA A 576 44.60 18.60 -1.19
CA ALA A 576 45.04 17.27 -0.76
C ALA A 576 46.49 17.28 -0.26
N SER A 577 47.38 17.95 -1.00
CA SER A 577 48.78 18.13 -0.60
C SER A 577 48.90 18.88 0.73
N TYR A 578 48.16 19.98 0.90
CA TYR A 578 48.19 20.80 2.12
C TYR A 578 47.72 20.06 3.38
N ILE A 579 46.67 19.24 3.25
CA ILE A 579 46.10 18.47 4.38
C ILE A 579 46.74 17.09 4.55
N GLY A 580 47.62 16.67 3.64
CA GLY A 580 48.29 15.37 3.68
C GLY A 580 47.33 14.18 3.50
N MET A 581 46.41 14.26 2.55
CA MET A 581 45.45 13.20 2.22
C MET A 581 45.42 12.90 0.73
N GLN A 582 45.03 11.68 0.36
CA GLN A 582 44.73 11.35 -1.03
C GLN A 582 43.42 12.04 -1.47
N ALA A 583 43.43 12.73 -2.61
CA ALA A 583 42.22 13.22 -3.26
C ALA A 583 41.52 12.10 -4.05
N ILE A 584 40.20 12.01 -3.90
CA ILE A 584 39.30 11.28 -4.80
C ILE A 584 38.34 12.29 -5.42
N PRO A 585 38.66 12.83 -6.61
CA PRO A 585 37.74 13.69 -7.34
C PRO A 585 36.56 12.88 -7.87
N VAL A 586 35.34 13.33 -7.60
CA VAL A 586 34.09 12.68 -8.03
C VAL A 586 33.25 13.67 -8.82
N GLY A 587 32.76 13.23 -9.98
CA GLY A 587 31.97 14.04 -10.91
C GLY A 587 30.47 13.84 -10.74
N GLY A 588 29.69 14.81 -11.21
CA GLY A 588 28.24 14.70 -11.37
C GLY A 588 27.84 13.73 -12.48
N PRO A 589 26.58 13.23 -12.48
CA PRO A 589 26.10 12.28 -13.49
C PRO A 589 26.02 12.88 -14.90
N ASP A 590 26.05 14.20 -15.00
CA ASP A 590 25.94 15.03 -16.20
C ASP A 590 27.28 15.63 -16.68
N MET A 591 28.39 15.29 -16.02
CA MET A 591 29.71 15.84 -16.35
C MET A 591 30.34 15.17 -17.59
N ASP A 592 31.02 15.96 -18.45
CA ASP A 592 31.89 15.43 -19.51
C ASP A 592 33.31 15.18 -18.96
N TYR A 593 33.51 13.96 -18.46
CA TYR A 593 34.75 13.49 -17.82
C TYR A 593 36.02 13.61 -18.69
N LYS A 594 35.91 13.87 -20.00
CA LYS A 594 37.05 13.92 -20.93
C LYS A 594 37.57 15.31 -21.26
N LYS A 595 36.80 16.38 -20.98
CA LYS A 595 37.14 17.74 -21.47
C LYS A 595 37.47 18.76 -20.38
N ASP A 596 37.20 18.44 -19.12
CA ASP A 596 36.82 19.50 -18.20
C ASP A 596 37.85 19.83 -17.10
N VAL A 597 38.56 18.90 -16.46
CA VAL A 597 39.20 19.23 -15.16
C VAL A 597 40.73 19.04 -15.04
N GLY A 598 41.43 18.49 -16.03
CA GLY A 598 42.89 18.34 -15.97
C GLY A 598 43.41 17.31 -14.94
N TYR A 599 42.54 16.59 -14.24
CA TYR A 599 42.86 15.47 -13.33
C TYR A 599 41.85 14.31 -13.48
N PRO A 600 42.21 13.07 -13.06
CA PRO A 600 41.30 11.93 -13.13
C PRO A 600 40.08 12.12 -12.22
N ILE A 601 38.88 11.90 -12.77
CA ILE A 601 37.64 11.88 -11.99
C ILE A 601 37.14 10.45 -11.86
N PHE A 602 36.82 10.07 -10.63
CA PHE A 602 36.18 8.81 -10.29
C PHE A 602 34.67 8.89 -10.48
N ASN A 603 34.13 8.02 -11.34
CA ASN A 603 32.69 7.94 -11.58
C ASN A 603 32.04 7.00 -10.56
N VAL A 604 31.23 7.54 -9.65
CA VAL A 604 30.50 6.77 -8.64
C VAL A 604 29.23 6.10 -9.17
N SER A 605 28.79 6.43 -10.39
CA SER A 605 27.72 5.79 -11.18
C SER A 605 26.28 5.83 -10.65
N ASN A 606 26.05 6.10 -9.37
CA ASN A 606 24.73 6.21 -8.74
C ASN A 606 24.77 7.01 -7.42
N VAL A 607 23.60 7.28 -6.84
CA VAL A 607 23.48 8.10 -5.62
C VAL A 607 23.99 7.36 -4.38
N GLU A 608 23.84 6.04 -4.33
CA GLU A 608 24.26 5.21 -3.20
C GLU A 608 25.76 5.28 -3.01
N ASN A 609 26.52 5.12 -4.10
CA ASN A 609 27.96 5.25 -4.12
C ASN A 609 28.42 6.70 -3.89
N TRP A 610 27.67 7.69 -4.36
CA TRP A 610 27.98 9.10 -4.09
C TRP A 610 27.83 9.42 -2.60
N LEU A 611 26.74 8.98 -1.96
CA LEU A 611 26.54 9.06 -0.52
C LEU A 611 27.64 8.33 0.25
N LYS A 612 27.99 7.10 -0.16
CA LYS A 612 29.08 6.31 0.43
C LYS A 612 30.43 7.05 0.33
N ALA A 613 30.70 7.69 -0.82
CA ALA A 613 31.93 8.44 -1.05
C ALA A 613 32.06 9.64 -0.10
N ILE A 614 30.97 10.33 0.22
CA ILE A 614 31.01 11.43 1.20
C ILE A 614 31.06 10.86 2.62
N TYR A 615 30.22 9.87 2.93
CA TYR A 615 30.11 9.26 4.25
C TYR A 615 31.40 8.60 4.74
N ASN A 616 32.19 7.97 3.86
CA ASN A 616 33.46 7.36 4.24
C ASN A 616 34.64 8.35 4.22
N SER A 617 34.49 9.54 3.61
CA SER A 617 35.58 10.51 3.53
C SER A 617 35.96 11.08 4.90
N SER A 618 37.21 11.52 5.03
CA SER A 618 37.68 12.29 6.19
C SER A 618 37.53 13.80 5.97
N PHE A 619 37.58 14.23 4.71
CA PHE A 619 37.47 15.63 4.31
C PHE A 619 36.69 15.78 3.00
N VAL A 620 35.92 16.86 2.85
CA VAL A 620 35.19 17.18 1.61
C VAL A 620 35.62 18.55 1.07
N LEU A 621 36.03 18.59 -0.20
CA LEU A 621 36.20 19.84 -0.95
C LEU A 621 35.10 19.93 -2.02
N THR A 622 34.36 21.02 -2.08
CA THR A 622 33.25 21.12 -3.06
C THR A 622 32.83 22.55 -3.40
N ASP A 623 32.21 22.71 -4.56
CA ASP A 623 31.46 23.91 -4.95
C ASP A 623 29.93 23.66 -5.01
N SER A 624 29.49 22.53 -4.46
CA SER A 624 28.10 22.09 -4.48
C SER A 624 27.42 22.33 -3.14
N PHE A 625 26.24 22.95 -3.20
CA PHE A 625 25.35 23.10 -2.06
C PHE A 625 25.02 21.75 -1.40
N HIS A 626 24.61 20.74 -2.18
CA HIS A 626 24.21 19.44 -1.62
C HIS A 626 25.39 18.62 -1.07
N ALA A 627 26.58 18.74 -1.66
CA ALA A 627 27.76 18.10 -1.08
C ALA A 627 28.16 18.77 0.25
N THR A 628 28.02 20.10 0.36
CA THR A 628 28.21 20.84 1.62
C THR A 628 27.20 20.39 2.68
N VAL A 629 25.93 20.29 2.31
CA VAL A 629 24.85 19.78 3.18
C VAL A 629 25.17 18.37 3.69
N LEU A 630 25.60 17.46 2.81
CA LEU A 630 25.94 16.09 3.20
C LEU A 630 27.21 16.01 4.05
N ALA A 631 28.20 16.88 3.82
CA ALA A 631 29.38 16.97 4.67
C ALA A 631 29.00 17.36 6.10
N ILE A 632 28.09 18.33 6.26
CA ILE A 632 27.52 18.70 7.57
C ILE A 632 26.77 17.51 8.17
N LEU A 633 25.84 16.90 7.43
CA LEU A 633 25.03 15.77 7.90
C LEU A 633 25.86 14.56 8.36
N PHE A 634 26.97 14.30 7.69
CA PHE A 634 27.88 13.18 7.99
C PHE A 634 29.07 13.56 8.87
N ARG A 635 29.07 14.76 9.45
CA ARG A 635 30.11 15.27 10.36
C ARG A 635 31.51 15.22 9.76
N LYS A 636 31.67 15.74 8.54
CA LYS A 636 32.94 15.73 7.78
C LYS A 636 33.63 17.06 7.83
N GLN A 637 34.94 17.09 8.09
CA GLN A 637 35.72 18.30 7.83
C GLN A 637 35.53 18.71 6.37
N PHE A 638 35.32 20.00 6.08
CA PHE A 638 35.06 20.43 4.72
C PHE A 638 35.49 21.86 4.44
N ILE A 639 35.70 22.14 3.16
CA ILE A 639 35.80 23.49 2.60
C ILE A 639 34.88 23.56 1.38
N ALA A 640 34.00 24.55 1.40
CA ALA A 640 33.20 24.94 0.26
C ALA A 640 33.90 26.10 -0.47
N VAL A 641 33.90 26.05 -1.80
CA VAL A 641 34.40 27.15 -2.63
C VAL A 641 33.30 27.71 -3.52
N TYR A 642 33.46 28.97 -3.95
CA TYR A 642 32.50 29.60 -4.84
C TYR A 642 32.50 28.89 -6.19
N GLY A 643 31.31 28.67 -6.75
CA GLY A 643 31.15 28.02 -8.05
C GLY A 643 31.54 28.91 -9.22
N ARG A 644 31.34 28.39 -10.45
CA ARG A 644 31.69 29.03 -11.74
C ARG A 644 30.94 30.34 -12.08
N MET A 645 30.01 30.79 -11.24
CA MET A 645 29.22 31.98 -11.48
C MET A 645 29.49 32.99 -10.36
N ASP A 646 29.55 34.27 -10.73
CA ASP A 646 29.96 35.41 -9.92
C ASP A 646 29.35 35.49 -8.49
N GLU A 647 29.81 36.47 -7.70
CA GLU A 647 29.34 36.72 -6.33
C GLU A 647 27.79 36.84 -6.18
N THR A 648 27.04 37.00 -7.27
CA THR A 648 25.59 37.23 -7.28
C THR A 648 24.74 35.98 -7.51
N THR A 649 25.32 34.87 -8.00
CA THR A 649 24.59 33.70 -8.50
C THR A 649 24.95 32.42 -7.73
N GLY A 650 23.98 31.81 -7.05
CA GLY A 650 24.09 30.47 -6.47
C GLY A 650 24.76 30.31 -5.09
N THR A 651 25.56 31.26 -4.61
CA THR A 651 26.24 31.24 -3.29
C THR A 651 25.33 31.54 -2.11
N GLY A 652 24.25 32.31 -2.33
CA GLY A 652 23.32 32.75 -1.28
C GLY A 652 22.73 31.61 -0.44
N ARG A 653 22.55 30.43 -1.03
CA ARG A 653 22.06 29.22 -0.34
C ARG A 653 23.11 28.66 0.64
N MET A 654 24.37 28.59 0.21
CA MET A 654 25.45 28.11 1.06
C MET A 654 25.74 29.11 2.18
N SER A 655 25.83 30.40 1.88
CA SER A 655 26.07 31.43 2.89
C SER A 655 24.93 31.51 3.92
N SER A 656 23.66 31.41 3.49
CA SER A 656 22.51 31.37 4.41
C SER A 656 22.59 30.18 5.37
N LEU A 657 22.88 28.99 4.85
CA LEU A 657 22.99 27.77 5.67
C LEU A 657 24.18 27.86 6.64
N LEU A 658 25.36 28.22 6.15
CA LEU A 658 26.58 28.26 6.97
C LEU A 658 26.48 29.36 8.04
N GLY A 659 25.85 30.50 7.74
CA GLY A 659 25.59 31.56 8.71
C GLY A 659 24.72 31.10 9.87
N VAL A 660 23.65 30.36 9.60
CA VAL A 660 22.79 29.79 10.66
C VAL A 660 23.57 28.81 11.55
N LEU A 661 24.53 28.08 10.98
CA LEU A 661 25.30 27.07 11.71
C LEU A 661 26.59 27.62 12.35
N GLY A 662 27.00 28.85 12.03
CA GLY A 662 28.30 29.40 12.46
C GLY A 662 29.49 28.73 11.76
N LEU A 663 29.35 28.41 10.49
CA LEU A 663 30.35 27.74 9.64
C LEU A 663 30.81 28.61 8.47
N GLU A 664 30.68 29.94 8.59
CA GLU A 664 31.09 30.90 7.56
C GLU A 664 32.58 30.80 7.24
N ASP A 665 33.39 30.35 8.21
CA ASP A 665 34.82 30.10 8.07
C ASP A 665 35.17 28.86 7.22
N ARG A 666 34.17 28.24 6.59
CA ARG A 666 34.29 27.10 5.68
C ARG A 666 33.97 27.43 4.23
N LEU A 667 33.58 28.66 3.91
CA LEU A 667 33.22 29.08 2.56
C LEU A 667 34.20 30.16 2.05
N PHE A 668 34.91 29.86 0.97
CA PHE A 668 35.97 30.73 0.42
C PHE A 668 35.80 30.97 -1.07
N LYS A 669 36.35 32.08 -1.59
CA LYS A 669 36.34 32.35 -3.03
C LYS A 669 37.18 31.32 -3.78
N THR A 670 38.37 31.01 -3.27
CA THR A 670 39.28 30.04 -3.87
C THR A 670 39.85 29.04 -2.86
N THR A 671 40.41 27.94 -3.37
CA THR A 671 41.19 26.98 -2.57
C THR A 671 42.42 27.63 -1.91
N GLU A 672 43.06 28.55 -2.62
CA GLU A 672 44.22 29.30 -2.12
C GLU A 672 43.85 30.16 -0.90
N ASP A 673 42.72 30.88 -0.96
CA ASP A 673 42.24 31.68 0.17
C ASP A 673 42.00 30.83 1.42
N ALA A 674 41.40 29.64 1.24
CA ALA A 674 41.14 28.71 2.34
C ALA A 674 42.46 28.23 2.99
N ILE A 675 43.45 27.87 2.17
CA ILE A 675 44.78 27.43 2.62
C ILE A 675 45.50 28.56 3.37
N ASN A 676 45.49 29.78 2.81
CA ASN A 676 46.12 30.96 3.41
C ASN A 676 45.49 31.31 4.76
N ALA A 677 44.17 31.11 4.91
CA ALA A 677 43.46 31.29 6.17
C ALA A 677 43.68 30.15 7.18
N GLY A 678 44.42 29.09 6.82
CA GLY A 678 44.62 27.89 7.64
C GLY A 678 43.34 27.13 7.96
N ALA A 679 42.23 27.42 7.27
CA ALA A 679 40.92 26.85 7.55
C ALA A 679 40.85 25.32 7.42
N PRO A 680 41.49 24.67 6.42
CA PRO A 680 41.44 23.22 6.27
C PRO A 680 42.00 22.42 7.46
N LYS A 681 42.86 23.03 8.29
CA LYS A 681 43.47 22.39 9.47
C LYS A 681 42.75 22.71 10.78
N ARG A 682 41.77 23.61 10.77
CA ARG A 682 40.93 23.91 11.94
C ARG A 682 39.79 22.89 11.99
N GLU A 683 39.67 22.15 13.08
CA GLU A 683 38.58 21.18 13.23
C GLU A 683 37.24 21.88 13.44
N ILE A 684 36.19 21.37 12.79
CA ILE A 684 34.80 21.75 13.08
C ILE A 684 34.37 21.10 14.39
N ASP A 685 33.91 21.92 15.33
CA ASP A 685 33.20 21.48 16.53
C ASP A 685 31.75 21.11 16.16
N TYR A 686 31.53 19.82 15.93
CA TYR A 686 30.22 19.32 15.52
C TYR A 686 29.19 19.30 16.63
N ASP A 687 29.59 19.37 17.90
CA ASP A 687 28.62 19.42 19.00
C ASP A 687 27.90 20.78 19.00
N VAL A 688 28.64 21.87 18.72
CA VAL A 688 28.06 23.21 18.53
C VAL A 688 27.19 23.28 17.27
N VAL A 689 27.68 22.71 16.16
CA VAL A 689 26.92 22.70 14.88
C VAL A 689 25.63 21.91 15.03
N ASP A 690 25.69 20.73 15.66
CA ASP A 690 24.52 19.86 15.80
C ASP A 690 23.49 20.45 16.77
N ALA A 691 23.90 21.18 17.81
CA ALA A 691 22.98 21.90 18.67
C ALA A 691 22.16 22.95 17.88
N LYS A 692 22.83 23.78 17.06
CA LYS A 692 22.19 24.77 16.20
C LYS A 692 21.32 24.13 15.12
N LEU A 693 21.85 23.09 14.46
CA LEU A 693 21.14 22.36 13.40
C LEU A 693 19.88 21.69 13.95
N SER A 694 19.94 21.09 15.13
CA SER A 694 18.80 20.40 15.75
C SER A 694 17.70 21.37 16.15
N ALA A 695 18.05 22.53 16.71
CA ALA A 695 17.10 23.59 17.01
C ALA A 695 16.39 24.10 15.74
N PHE A 696 17.17 24.44 14.70
CA PHE A 696 16.59 24.94 13.46
C PHE A 696 15.82 23.87 12.68
N ARG A 697 16.27 22.61 12.70
CA ARG A 697 15.54 21.46 12.15
C ARG A 697 14.17 21.31 12.79
N LYS A 698 14.09 21.44 14.12
CA LYS A 698 12.81 21.38 14.83
C LYS A 698 11.87 22.49 14.36
N GLU A 699 12.34 23.72 14.25
CA GLU A 699 11.53 24.84 13.73
C GLU A 699 11.03 24.58 12.30
N CYS A 700 11.89 24.05 11.43
CA CYS A 700 11.51 23.74 10.05
C CYS A 700 10.49 22.59 9.97
N HIS A 701 10.66 21.58 10.82
CA HIS A 701 9.73 20.45 10.92
C HIS A 701 8.36 20.91 11.41
N ASP A 702 8.32 21.69 12.50
CA ASP A 702 7.09 22.24 13.06
C ASP A 702 6.39 23.14 12.03
N TRP A 703 7.13 24.01 11.32
CA TRP A 703 6.56 24.83 10.25
C TRP A 703 5.93 24.00 9.12
N LEU A 704 6.62 22.95 8.64
CA LEU A 704 6.09 22.11 7.56
C LEU A 704 4.86 21.32 8.01
N LYS A 705 4.87 20.83 9.25
CA LYS A 705 3.74 20.14 9.85
C LYS A 705 2.52 21.06 9.94
N ASP A 706 2.69 22.25 10.53
CA ASP A 706 1.62 23.25 10.65
C ASP A 706 1.07 23.67 9.27
N ALA A 707 1.95 23.81 8.28
CA ALA A 707 1.56 24.14 6.91
C ALA A 707 0.76 23.02 6.21
N LEU A 708 0.80 21.77 6.69
CA LEU A 708 0.14 20.61 6.08
C LEU A 708 -1.08 20.10 6.85
N GLU A 709 -1.32 20.57 8.08
CA GLU A 709 -2.43 20.16 8.97
C GLU A 709 -3.81 20.79 8.63
N PHE A 710 -4.03 21.22 7.38
CA PHE A 710 -5.25 21.92 6.94
C PHE A 710 -6.39 21.00 6.44
#